data_AF-A0A015ILI8-F1
#
_entry.id   AF-A0A015ILI8-F1
#
_cell.length_a   1.000
_cell.length_b   1.000
_cell.length_c   1.000
_cell.angle_alpha   90.00
_cell.angle_beta   90.00
_cell.angle_gamma   90.00
#
_symmetry.space_group_name_H-M   'P 1'
#
loop_
_entity.id
_entity.type
_entity.pdbx_description
1 polymer ?
#
loop_
_entity_poly.entity_id
_entity_poly.type
_entity_poly.pdbx_seq_one_letter_code
_entity_poly.pdbx_strand_id
1 'polypeptide(L)'
;MNLEKYYPIFLHQPQVAAKRIHKLFHYLLSHNYEDCTPLNLSGTLGTYHHLDTITRIDFVWSCPLLRQYMLTASIFDAHDLHISDHNPIITYFDASLLSDAIKSARARQLGRNTRRVFKYDSISTDQWTAFADNLDKLCPIDPIIFDAWPLNQKCEYLHSRIIKAANSALPSVTVGNTYVPKKPKDLESLCQSYRFLSNVAKTIRSLHKTPTSYFIHHETKWSSYYIRLNNLLSLYKQTFVTPITLPPLLRDARIDNFAKIDARNDNFTNDISTFIESALSRTRRRIILDCIFIDHPTHPTLLTSPDAIDQEVIDHFQNFVPITSTPPSSIQDLPDRWSNDYAPLADVSPTIFDSLVDLPTLEEWSSTISSMPNDKAPGPSMISYEMLKHLGPSASALLFNLICACLSNANIPDLWRQATVFPIPKPHEWKCQLKNTRPITLLEVIRKALVKLFYNRLAPLLASHHVLQGGNFAGLPGGSCHDPIITLESIIHDSVVTKQPLWILSQDISKAFDSVDLSMLRFALQRLRLPQNAIQFLLSLFMSRSNHVITAHGLRVSIRSGFIRFLSGYRLVHSKPKFIETLHGLTPPYRVRIGIDQGEVISPLLWIIYLDPLLTTLRNEKKAPYCLVSPLAPCTVSSNSCSPDVLEINNLVFMDDSTLISSSKEGMEHMLSITEEFYCLNNTSANHNKYVLATNAVVAPRDLSPIAFNLSISSLNSTPNIIVTPISMSSSFRFLGVWFNINGSRNFIRQQLKQECHSFSAILRSAKLTVQQVVYLYNTVLISKLDYRMQVTHLSEAECSTITSSVRALVKHKAKLSRSVPNVVLYLTHALGLINLFSFQQQSHFTNLFLLANSS
;
A
#
# COMPACT_ATOMS: atom_id res chain seq x y z
N MET A 1 -5.39 5.01 67.38
CA MET A 1 -6.33 3.89 67.10
C MET A 1 -5.56 2.85 66.29
N ASN A 2 -5.29 1.67 66.86
CA ASN A 2 -4.37 0.66 66.27
C ASN A 2 -4.94 0.03 64.99
N LEU A 3 -4.64 0.62 63.84
CA LEU A 3 -5.01 0.13 62.51
C LEU A 3 -4.24 -1.14 62.09
N GLU A 4 -3.11 -1.45 62.74
CA GLU A 4 -2.33 -2.67 62.47
C GLU A 4 -3.12 -3.96 62.77
N LYS A 5 -4.06 -3.93 63.72
CA LYS A 5 -4.87 -5.10 64.09
C LYS A 5 -5.92 -5.48 63.02
N TYR A 6 -6.24 -4.58 62.10
CA TYR A 6 -7.27 -4.78 61.07
C TYR A 6 -6.68 -5.03 59.67
N TYR A 7 -5.38 -4.82 59.49
CA TYR A 7 -4.71 -4.88 58.19
C TYR A 7 -4.76 -6.26 57.49
N PRO A 8 -4.65 -7.42 58.20
CA PRO A 8 -4.78 -8.73 57.54
C PRO A 8 -6.19 -9.01 56.99
N ILE A 9 -7.21 -8.39 57.59
CA ILE A 9 -8.61 -8.59 57.18
C ILE A 9 -8.91 -7.84 55.86
N PHE A 10 -8.27 -6.68 55.63
CA PHE A 10 -8.46 -5.86 54.43
C PHE A 10 -7.89 -6.47 53.14
N LEU A 11 -6.79 -7.22 53.22
CA LEU A 11 -6.14 -7.84 52.05
C LEU A 11 -6.79 -9.16 51.61
N HIS A 12 -7.44 -9.88 52.53
CA HIS A 12 -7.99 -11.21 52.24
C HIS A 12 -9.51 -11.23 51.96
N GLN A 13 -10.28 -10.21 52.37
CA GLN A 13 -11.73 -10.16 52.14
C GLN A 13 -12.26 -8.73 51.83
N PRO A 14 -12.07 -8.21 50.59
CA PRO A 14 -12.45 -6.83 50.23
C PRO A 14 -13.96 -6.54 50.34
N GLN A 15 -14.81 -7.57 50.28
CA GLN A 15 -16.26 -7.43 50.41
C GLN A 15 -16.72 -7.10 51.84
N VAL A 16 -15.93 -7.46 52.86
CA VAL A 16 -16.26 -7.20 54.28
C VAL A 16 -15.87 -5.77 54.69
N ALA A 17 -14.77 -5.24 54.13
CA ALA A 17 -14.34 -3.86 54.32
C ALA A 17 -15.34 -2.82 53.79
N ALA A 18 -16.15 -3.19 52.79
CA ALA A 18 -17.14 -2.31 52.16
C ALA A 18 -18.29 -1.88 53.08
N LYS A 19 -18.57 -2.62 54.17
CA LYS A 19 -19.79 -2.38 54.97
C LYS A 19 -19.62 -1.49 56.18
N ARG A 20 -18.41 -1.26 56.70
CA ARG A 20 -18.20 -0.38 57.86
C ARG A 20 -16.78 0.21 57.82
N ILE A 21 -16.67 1.50 57.45
CA ILE A 21 -16.00 2.57 58.22
C ILE A 21 -15.40 3.73 57.36
N HIS A 22 -15.06 3.60 56.07
CA HIS A 22 -14.63 4.80 55.30
C HIS A 22 -14.97 4.80 53.80
N LYS A 23 -15.92 5.67 53.40
CA LYS A 23 -16.35 5.90 52.00
C LYS A 23 -15.21 6.28 51.05
N LEU A 24 -14.20 6.99 51.54
CA LEU A 24 -13.03 7.43 50.76
C LEU A 24 -12.18 6.24 50.29
N PHE A 25 -11.83 5.33 51.19
CA PHE A 25 -11.03 4.15 50.83
C PHE A 25 -11.78 3.21 49.89
N HIS A 26 -13.09 3.06 50.06
CA HIS A 26 -13.93 2.33 49.11
C HIS A 26 -13.90 2.97 47.72
N TYR A 27 -14.06 4.30 47.64
CA TYR A 27 -13.98 5.03 46.38
C TYR A 27 -12.61 4.85 45.71
N LEU A 28 -11.52 4.97 46.46
CA LEU A 28 -10.16 4.80 45.95
C LEU A 28 -9.95 3.38 45.40
N LEU A 29 -10.30 2.35 46.18
CA LEU A 29 -10.16 0.95 45.76
C LEU A 29 -11.07 0.57 44.60
N SER A 30 -12.32 1.03 44.57
CA SER A 30 -13.26 0.75 43.46
C SER A 30 -12.85 1.41 42.15
N HIS A 31 -12.01 2.46 42.22
CA HIS A 31 -11.40 3.12 41.07
C HIS A 31 -9.93 2.70 40.85
N ASN A 32 -9.53 1.56 41.43
CA ASN A 32 -8.22 0.93 41.32
C ASN A 32 -7.04 1.76 41.85
N TYR A 33 -7.23 2.74 42.73
CA TYR A 33 -6.11 3.42 43.38
C TYR A 33 -5.42 2.47 44.38
N GLU A 34 -4.09 2.52 44.43
CA GLU A 34 -3.26 1.68 45.29
C GLU A 34 -2.41 2.54 46.24
N ASP A 35 -2.16 2.05 47.47
CA ASP A 35 -1.18 2.66 48.37
C ASP A 35 0.25 2.47 47.81
N CYS A 36 0.88 3.57 47.44
CA CYS A 36 2.17 3.60 46.75
C CYS A 36 3.38 3.65 47.68
N THR A 37 3.15 3.55 48.99
CA THR A 37 4.19 3.63 50.02
C THR A 37 5.27 2.53 50.01
N PRO A 38 5.12 1.32 49.43
CA PRO A 38 6.19 0.29 49.45
C PRO A 38 7.46 0.64 48.65
N LEU A 39 7.58 1.83 48.05
CA LEU A 39 8.49 2.05 46.94
C LEU A 39 9.83 2.76 47.23
N ASN A 40 10.11 3.24 48.45
CA ASN A 40 11.47 3.58 48.93
C ASN A 40 11.40 4.40 50.25
N LEU A 41 11.21 3.74 51.39
CA LEU A 41 11.36 4.43 52.68
C LEU A 41 12.72 4.08 53.31
N SER A 42 13.34 5.07 53.97
CA SER A 42 14.39 4.79 54.95
C SER A 42 13.74 4.07 56.12
N GLY A 43 14.37 3.02 56.66
CA GLY A 43 13.86 2.35 57.87
C GLY A 43 13.88 3.25 59.11
N THR A 44 14.52 4.43 59.03
CA THR A 44 14.77 5.36 60.14
C THR A 44 13.93 6.64 60.11
N LEU A 45 13.18 6.92 59.03
CA LEU A 45 12.41 8.16 58.85
C LEU A 45 10.92 7.84 58.64
N GLY A 46 10.06 8.42 59.47
CA GLY A 46 8.60 8.31 59.38
C GLY A 46 8.00 9.51 58.65
N THR A 47 6.72 9.40 58.27
CA THR A 47 5.99 10.55 57.70
C THR A 47 5.53 11.53 58.77
N TYR A 48 5.60 11.14 60.05
CA TYR A 48 5.20 11.96 61.19
C TYR A 48 6.17 11.81 62.36
N HIS A 49 6.48 12.94 62.98
CA HIS A 49 7.37 13.04 64.14
C HIS A 49 6.63 13.77 65.28
N HIS A 50 6.62 13.16 66.46
CA HIS A 50 6.15 13.81 67.68
C HIS A 50 7.01 13.37 68.85
N LEU A 51 7.73 14.31 69.47
CA LEU A 51 8.75 14.02 70.49
C LEU A 51 9.75 12.96 69.96
N ASP A 52 10.17 11.99 70.78
CA ASP A 52 11.08 10.91 70.38
C ASP A 52 10.40 9.77 69.59
N THR A 53 9.12 9.92 69.23
CA THR A 53 8.36 8.91 68.48
C THR A 53 8.21 9.26 67.01
N ILE A 54 8.75 8.39 66.16
CA ILE A 54 8.65 8.43 64.71
C ILE A 54 7.58 7.41 64.30
N THR A 55 6.49 7.86 63.69
CA THR A 55 5.41 6.97 63.24
C THR A 55 4.97 7.29 61.80
N ARG A 56 4.24 6.35 61.19
CA ARG A 56 3.62 6.52 59.88
C ARG A 56 2.12 6.68 60.08
N ILE A 57 1.58 7.84 59.72
CA ILE A 57 0.14 8.12 59.80
C ILE A 57 -0.50 8.42 58.44
N ASP A 58 0.29 8.67 57.39
CA ASP A 58 -0.22 9.00 56.06
C ASP A 58 -0.20 7.81 55.09
N PHE A 59 -1.31 7.63 54.37
CA PHE A 59 -1.43 6.68 53.25
C PHE A 59 -1.38 7.45 51.92
N VAL A 60 -0.41 7.15 51.06
CA VAL A 60 -0.28 7.79 49.74
C VAL A 60 -0.94 6.95 48.68
N TRP A 61 -2.19 7.26 48.35
CA TRP A 61 -2.93 6.57 47.30
C TRP A 61 -2.65 7.18 45.93
N SER A 62 -2.25 6.37 44.95
CA SER A 62 -2.07 6.83 43.57
C SER A 62 -2.68 5.86 42.56
N CYS A 63 -2.98 6.38 41.37
CA CYS A 63 -3.49 5.59 40.26
C CYS A 63 -2.39 4.63 39.75
N PRO A 64 -2.69 3.37 39.40
CA PRO A 64 -1.72 2.42 38.84
C PRO A 64 -1.04 2.93 37.57
N LEU A 65 -1.73 3.79 36.82
CA LEU A 65 -1.16 4.46 35.65
C LEU A 65 -0.02 5.42 36.00
N LEU A 66 0.05 5.99 37.20
CA LEU A 66 1.16 6.85 37.64
C LEU A 66 2.35 6.03 38.10
N ARG A 67 2.09 4.85 38.69
CA ARG A 67 3.12 3.92 39.18
C ARG A 67 4.11 3.51 38.09
N GLN A 68 3.65 3.30 36.86
CA GLN A 68 4.51 2.93 35.73
C GLN A 68 5.45 4.06 35.26
N TYR A 69 5.15 5.32 35.59
CA TYR A 69 5.97 6.48 35.27
C TYR A 69 6.77 6.99 36.49
N MET A 70 6.56 6.43 37.69
CA MET A 70 7.23 6.87 38.92
C MET A 70 8.69 6.39 38.96
N LEU A 71 9.61 7.34 38.93
CA LEU A 71 11.05 7.11 38.91
C LEU A 71 11.62 6.87 40.31
N THR A 72 11.24 7.63 41.33
CA THR A 72 11.61 7.36 42.74
C THR A 72 10.74 8.18 43.69
N ALA A 73 10.73 7.82 44.97
CA ALA A 73 10.14 8.61 46.03
C ALA A 73 11.14 8.73 47.19
N SER A 74 11.17 9.87 47.87
CA SER A 74 11.99 10.10 49.07
C SER A 74 11.22 10.91 50.09
N ILE A 75 11.33 10.55 51.36
CA ILE A 75 10.90 11.40 52.48
C ILE A 75 11.96 12.49 52.63
N PHE A 76 11.51 13.74 52.60
CA PHE A 76 12.32 14.89 52.96
C PHE A 76 12.11 15.15 54.46
N ASP A 77 13.20 15.18 55.23
CA ASP A 77 13.13 15.45 56.66
C ASP A 77 12.89 16.94 56.88
N ALA A 78 11.65 17.30 57.22
CA ALA A 78 11.26 18.68 57.49
C ALA A 78 11.52 19.06 58.95
N HIS A 79 11.89 18.11 59.82
CA HIS A 79 12.12 18.35 61.23
C HIS A 79 13.39 19.18 61.46
N ASP A 80 14.46 18.92 60.70
CA ASP A 80 15.71 19.70 60.71
C ASP A 80 15.52 21.19 60.37
N LEU A 81 14.35 21.56 59.83
CA LEU A 81 14.00 22.94 59.48
C LEU A 81 12.93 23.55 60.39
N HIS A 82 12.40 22.82 61.39
CA HIS A 82 11.29 23.22 62.27
C HIS A 82 10.01 23.67 61.54
N ILE A 83 9.80 23.23 60.29
CA ILE A 83 8.70 23.73 59.44
C ILE A 83 7.38 23.00 59.72
N SER A 84 7.43 21.70 60.03
CA SER A 84 6.24 20.87 60.28
C SER A 84 6.61 19.61 61.06
N ASP A 85 5.64 19.07 61.78
CA ASP A 85 5.64 17.73 62.39
C ASP A 85 5.40 16.59 61.38
N HIS A 86 5.15 16.93 60.10
CA HIS A 86 4.98 15.99 58.99
C HIS A 86 6.12 16.12 58.00
N ASN A 87 6.70 14.96 57.62
CA ASN A 87 7.74 14.91 56.60
C ASN A 87 7.12 14.74 55.20
N PRO A 88 7.34 15.69 54.26
CA PRO A 88 6.78 15.57 52.93
C PRO A 88 7.43 14.45 52.12
N ILE A 89 6.63 13.77 51.31
CA ILE A 89 7.09 12.75 50.35
C ILE A 89 7.27 13.41 48.99
N ILE A 90 8.50 13.44 48.49
CA ILE A 90 8.83 13.93 47.16
C ILE A 90 8.85 12.75 46.19
N THR A 91 7.94 12.74 45.23
CA THR A 91 7.86 11.73 44.17
C THR A 91 8.33 12.30 42.83
N TYR A 92 9.27 11.61 42.20
CA TYR A 92 9.80 11.95 40.88
C TYR A 92 9.13 11.09 39.81
N PHE A 93 8.60 11.70 38.77
CA PHE A 93 7.96 11.03 37.63
C PHE A 93 8.71 11.31 36.33
N ASP A 94 8.62 10.36 35.39
CA ASP A 94 9.08 10.51 34.01
C ASP A 94 8.23 11.60 33.31
N ALA A 95 8.89 12.60 32.72
CA ALA A 95 8.24 13.73 32.04
C ALA A 95 7.31 13.28 30.88
N SER A 96 7.49 12.08 30.33
CA SER A 96 6.57 11.50 29.34
C SER A 96 5.16 11.23 29.87
N LEU A 97 4.96 11.21 31.19
CA LEU A 97 3.63 11.18 31.82
C LEU A 97 2.77 12.36 31.33
N LEU A 98 3.36 13.55 31.19
CA LEU A 98 2.64 14.76 30.79
C LEU A 98 2.19 14.71 29.32
N SER A 99 2.99 14.10 28.44
CA SER A 99 2.64 13.95 27.02
C SER A 99 1.52 12.92 26.80
N ASP A 100 1.48 11.86 27.60
CA ASP A 100 0.52 10.75 27.46
C ASP A 100 -0.84 11.08 28.11
N ALA A 101 -0.82 11.76 29.27
CA ALA A 101 -2.01 12.07 30.06
C ALA A 101 -2.84 13.24 29.49
N ILE A 102 -2.20 14.35 29.09
CA ILE A 102 -2.89 15.57 28.65
C ILE A 102 -3.62 15.38 27.31
N LYS A 103 -3.01 14.62 26.39
CA LYS A 103 -3.60 14.35 25.06
C LYS A 103 -4.83 13.46 25.13
N SER A 104 -4.78 12.42 25.96
CA SER A 104 -5.87 11.44 26.12
C SER A 104 -7.12 12.04 26.76
N ALA A 105 -6.95 12.90 27.77
CA ALA A 105 -8.05 13.51 28.50
C ALA A 105 -8.73 14.63 27.69
N ARG A 106 -7.96 15.57 27.13
CA ARG A 106 -8.49 16.72 26.37
C ARG A 106 -9.18 16.28 25.06
N ALA A 107 -8.68 15.24 24.42
CA ALA A 107 -9.28 14.73 23.17
C ALA A 107 -10.56 13.91 23.40
N ARG A 108 -10.74 13.28 24.57
CA ARG A 108 -12.01 12.67 24.99
C ARG A 108 -13.06 13.73 25.33
N GLN A 109 -12.67 14.82 25.99
CA GLN A 109 -13.56 15.92 26.39
C GLN A 109 -14.18 16.68 25.20
N LEU A 110 -13.49 16.74 24.07
CA LEU A 110 -13.95 17.47 22.88
C LEU A 110 -14.76 16.63 21.88
N GLY A 111 -14.94 15.32 22.10
CA GLY A 111 -15.63 14.42 21.16
C GLY A 111 -14.92 14.22 19.80
N ARG A 112 -13.68 14.71 19.66
CA ARG A 112 -12.96 14.88 18.38
C ARG A 112 -12.23 13.62 17.87
N ASN A 113 -12.43 12.45 18.49
CA ASN A 113 -11.53 11.31 18.31
C ASN A 113 -12.18 9.99 17.91
N THR A 114 -13.45 9.95 17.49
CA THR A 114 -14.12 8.69 17.15
C THR A 114 -14.67 8.66 15.72
N ARG A 115 -14.49 7.53 15.03
CA ARG A 115 -15.10 7.26 13.71
C ARG A 115 -16.04 6.07 13.77
N ARG A 116 -17.10 6.10 12.96
CA ARG A 116 -18.05 5.00 12.81
C ARG A 116 -17.62 4.10 11.64
N VAL A 117 -17.63 2.79 11.86
CA VAL A 117 -17.25 1.78 10.86
C VAL A 117 -18.35 0.74 10.75
N PHE A 118 -18.94 0.58 9.56
CA PHE A 118 -19.98 -0.43 9.31
C PHE A 118 -19.39 -1.84 9.18
N LYS A 119 -20.05 -2.83 9.79
CA LYS A 119 -19.65 -4.24 9.80
C LYS A 119 -20.47 -5.05 8.79
N TYR A 120 -20.10 -5.04 7.51
CA TYR A 120 -20.89 -5.70 6.45
C TYR A 120 -20.87 -7.23 6.52
N ASP A 121 -19.76 -7.86 6.92
CA ASP A 121 -19.63 -9.34 6.94
C ASP A 121 -20.58 -10.03 7.92
N SER A 122 -21.16 -9.28 8.86
CA SER A 122 -22.06 -9.79 9.89
C SER A 122 -23.51 -9.35 9.68
N ILE A 123 -23.83 -8.74 8.54
CA ILE A 123 -25.18 -8.24 8.27
C ILE A 123 -26.04 -9.37 7.71
N SER A 124 -27.16 -9.62 8.37
CA SER A 124 -28.18 -10.56 7.91
C SER A 124 -29.00 -9.96 6.77
N THR A 125 -29.65 -10.81 5.97
CA THR A 125 -30.59 -10.37 4.93
C THR A 125 -31.68 -9.45 5.51
N ASP A 126 -32.19 -9.74 6.71
CA ASP A 126 -33.22 -8.94 7.39
C ASP A 126 -32.76 -7.52 7.77
N GLN A 127 -31.46 -7.36 8.06
CA GLN A 127 -30.91 -6.04 8.32
C GLN A 127 -30.71 -5.22 7.04
N TRP A 128 -30.40 -5.90 5.93
CA TRP A 128 -30.36 -5.25 4.61
C TRP A 128 -31.75 -4.85 4.12
N THR A 129 -32.77 -5.69 4.33
CA THR A 129 -34.16 -5.32 4.01
C THR A 129 -34.62 -4.16 4.89
N ALA A 130 -34.33 -4.18 6.20
CA ALA A 130 -34.63 -3.05 7.08
C ALA A 130 -33.93 -1.74 6.65
N PHE A 131 -32.70 -1.80 6.15
CA PHE A 131 -32.01 -0.66 5.56
C PHE A 131 -32.72 -0.14 4.29
N ALA A 132 -33.09 -1.05 3.38
CA ALA A 132 -33.77 -0.72 2.13
C ALA A 132 -35.14 -0.07 2.40
N ASP A 133 -35.96 -0.68 3.26
CA ASP A 133 -37.29 -0.19 3.63
C ASP A 133 -37.24 1.18 4.31
N ASN A 134 -36.26 1.38 5.20
CA ASN A 134 -36.06 2.67 5.87
C ASN A 134 -35.60 3.74 4.87
N LEU A 135 -34.72 3.40 3.93
CA LEU A 135 -34.27 4.31 2.89
C LEU A 135 -35.43 4.74 1.98
N ASP A 136 -36.27 3.80 1.54
CA ASP A 136 -37.42 4.12 0.68
C ASP A 136 -38.45 5.00 1.42
N LYS A 137 -38.70 4.74 2.71
CA LYS A 137 -39.51 5.65 3.56
C LYS A 137 -38.93 7.05 3.66
N LEU A 138 -37.61 7.20 3.63
CA LEU A 138 -36.92 8.48 3.62
C LEU A 138 -36.93 9.17 2.24
N CYS A 139 -37.37 8.47 1.20
CA CYS A 139 -37.42 8.89 -0.19
C CYS A 139 -38.86 8.88 -0.77
N PRO A 140 -39.83 9.64 -0.22
CA PRO A 140 -41.24 9.60 -0.64
C PRO A 140 -41.52 10.35 -1.96
N ILE A 141 -40.49 10.64 -2.75
CA ILE A 141 -40.59 11.53 -3.93
C ILE A 141 -40.91 10.70 -5.16
N ASP A 142 -41.88 11.18 -5.94
CA ASP A 142 -42.20 10.61 -7.24
C ASP A 142 -40.99 10.74 -8.20
N PRO A 143 -40.56 9.66 -8.87
CA PRO A 143 -39.46 9.68 -9.84
C PRO A 143 -39.60 10.76 -10.93
N ILE A 144 -40.81 11.09 -11.36
CA ILE A 144 -41.08 12.12 -12.39
C ILE A 144 -40.75 13.51 -11.84
N ILE A 145 -41.19 13.81 -10.62
CA ILE A 145 -40.88 15.09 -9.96
C ILE A 145 -39.38 15.21 -9.70
N PHE A 146 -38.77 14.12 -9.25
CA PHE A 146 -37.33 14.07 -9.03
C PHE A 146 -36.56 14.31 -10.32
N ASP A 147 -37.03 13.82 -11.46
CA ASP A 147 -36.31 13.96 -12.72
C ASP A 147 -36.19 15.42 -13.20
N ALA A 148 -37.15 16.28 -12.84
CA ALA A 148 -37.08 17.71 -13.13
C ALA A 148 -36.05 18.49 -12.27
N TRP A 149 -35.48 17.87 -11.23
CA TRP A 149 -34.56 18.57 -10.33
C TRP A 149 -33.18 18.83 -10.95
N PRO A 150 -32.48 19.91 -10.56
CA PRO A 150 -31.09 20.13 -10.89
C PRO A 150 -30.18 18.98 -10.44
N LEU A 151 -29.13 18.71 -11.22
CA LEU A 151 -28.23 17.57 -11.03
C LEU A 151 -27.60 17.50 -9.63
N ASN A 152 -27.14 18.64 -9.11
CA ASN A 152 -26.56 18.74 -7.76
C ASN A 152 -27.60 18.44 -6.67
N GLN A 153 -28.82 18.94 -6.82
CA GLN A 153 -29.90 18.71 -5.86
C GLN A 153 -30.32 17.23 -5.83
N LYS A 154 -30.44 16.57 -6.99
CA LYS A 154 -30.66 15.11 -7.09
C LYS A 154 -29.62 14.32 -6.29
N CYS A 155 -28.35 14.67 -6.48
CA CYS A 155 -27.21 14.00 -5.86
C CYS A 155 -27.17 14.18 -4.33
N GLU A 156 -27.23 15.43 -3.85
CA GLU A 156 -27.21 15.75 -2.42
C GLU A 156 -28.38 15.10 -1.67
N TYR A 157 -29.57 15.10 -2.28
CA TYR A 157 -30.75 14.44 -1.74
C TYR A 157 -30.47 12.95 -1.47
N LEU A 158 -30.07 12.20 -2.49
CA LEU A 158 -29.81 10.76 -2.37
C LEU A 158 -28.67 10.46 -1.39
N HIS A 159 -27.55 11.18 -1.49
CA HIS A 159 -26.40 10.98 -0.59
C HIS A 159 -26.79 11.14 0.88
N SER A 160 -27.55 12.19 1.20
CA SER A 160 -27.98 12.47 2.58
C SER A 160 -28.87 11.35 3.14
N ARG A 161 -29.79 10.79 2.33
CA ARG A 161 -30.74 9.76 2.76
C ARG A 161 -30.09 8.39 2.89
N ILE A 162 -29.22 8.01 1.95
CA ILE A 162 -28.47 6.75 2.02
C ILE A 162 -27.68 6.68 3.32
N ILE A 163 -26.94 7.75 3.65
CA ILE A 163 -26.15 7.81 4.89
C ILE A 163 -27.03 7.85 6.14
N LYS A 164 -28.18 8.54 6.10
CA LYS A 164 -29.13 8.58 7.22
C LYS A 164 -29.75 7.20 7.50
N ALA A 165 -30.15 6.48 6.45
CA ALA A 165 -30.66 5.11 6.54
C ALA A 165 -29.56 4.15 7.05
N ALA A 166 -28.34 4.25 6.49
CA ALA A 166 -27.22 3.41 6.90
C ALA A 166 -26.89 3.60 8.39
N ASN A 167 -26.85 4.85 8.85
CA ASN A 167 -26.54 5.18 10.24
C ASN A 167 -27.58 4.71 11.26
N SER A 168 -28.81 4.44 10.82
CA SER A 168 -29.91 3.98 11.68
C SER A 168 -30.11 2.47 11.63
N ALA A 169 -29.97 1.85 10.46
CA ALA A 169 -30.26 0.42 10.26
C ALA A 169 -29.03 -0.50 10.33
N LEU A 170 -27.84 -0.04 9.90
CA LEU A 170 -26.69 -0.92 9.73
C LEU A 170 -25.82 -0.99 11.00
N PRO A 171 -25.37 -2.19 11.41
CA PRO A 171 -24.49 -2.35 12.55
C PRO A 171 -23.14 -1.68 12.30
N SER A 172 -22.70 -0.89 13.27
CA SER A 172 -21.44 -0.17 13.20
C SER A 172 -20.70 -0.16 14.53
N VAL A 173 -19.39 0.01 14.48
CA VAL A 173 -18.54 0.20 15.65
C VAL A 173 -17.94 1.58 15.63
N THR A 174 -17.95 2.22 16.79
CA THR A 174 -17.25 3.47 17.02
C THR A 174 -15.82 3.16 17.44
N VAL A 175 -14.86 3.50 16.57
CA VAL A 175 -13.43 3.28 16.80
C VAL A 175 -12.81 4.61 17.25
N GLY A 176 -12.14 4.59 18.40
CA GLY A 176 -11.40 5.73 18.93
C GLY A 176 -10.01 5.89 18.30
N ASN A 177 -9.52 7.12 18.27
CA ASN A 177 -8.15 7.49 17.90
C ASN A 177 -7.17 6.92 18.95
N THR A 178 -6.39 5.90 18.56
CA THR A 178 -5.41 5.20 19.42
C THR A 178 -3.95 5.52 19.05
N TYR A 179 -3.70 6.42 18.11
CA TYR A 179 -2.34 6.71 17.68
C TYR A 179 -1.63 7.55 18.73
N VAL A 180 -0.53 6.98 19.19
CA VAL A 180 0.50 7.68 19.91
C VAL A 180 1.65 7.85 18.92
N PRO A 181 2.17 9.07 18.69
CA PRO A 181 3.36 9.28 17.87
C PRO A 181 4.45 8.33 18.34
N LYS A 182 4.89 7.42 17.47
CA LYS A 182 5.91 6.45 17.85
C LYS A 182 7.24 7.20 17.96
N LYS A 183 7.87 7.12 19.12
CA LYS A 183 9.27 7.56 19.28
C LYS A 183 10.14 6.78 18.28
N PRO A 184 11.23 7.37 17.75
CA PRO A 184 12.20 6.61 16.98
C PRO A 184 12.58 5.32 17.70
N LYS A 185 12.70 4.20 16.99
CA LYS A 185 12.95 2.89 17.62
C LYS A 185 14.17 2.90 18.54
N ASP A 186 15.19 3.67 18.18
CA ASP A 186 16.40 3.82 18.99
C ASP A 186 16.14 4.59 20.28
N LEU A 187 15.31 5.65 20.22
CA LEU A 187 14.88 6.40 21.39
C LEU A 187 13.94 5.57 22.27
N GLU A 188 13.05 4.80 21.67
CA GLU A 188 12.18 3.86 22.40
C GLU A 188 13.02 2.78 23.11
N SER A 189 13.98 2.19 22.40
CA SER A 189 14.95 1.23 22.94
C SER A 189 15.76 1.84 24.08
N LEU A 190 16.25 3.07 23.91
CA LEU A 190 17.02 3.78 24.93
C LEU A 190 16.17 4.11 26.17
N CYS A 191 14.93 4.59 25.99
CA CYS A 191 13.99 4.81 27.09
C CYS A 191 13.67 3.50 27.84
N GLN A 192 13.44 2.40 27.12
CA GLN A 192 13.20 1.08 27.73
C GLN A 192 14.44 0.57 28.49
N SER A 193 15.63 0.79 27.93
CA SER A 193 16.91 0.45 28.55
C SER A 193 17.13 1.24 29.84
N TYR A 194 16.88 2.54 29.81
CA TYR A 194 16.95 3.41 30.99
C TYR A 194 15.97 3.00 32.09
N ARG A 195 14.69 2.75 31.73
CA ARG A 195 13.67 2.27 32.69
C ARG A 195 14.09 0.96 33.36
N PHE A 196 14.62 0.05 32.57
CA PHE A 196 15.13 -1.22 33.08
C PHE A 196 16.31 -1.03 34.04
N LEU A 197 17.32 -0.24 33.67
CA LEU A 197 18.47 0.07 34.52
C LEU A 197 18.07 0.75 35.83
N SER A 198 17.12 1.70 35.77
CA SER A 198 16.58 2.35 36.96
C SER A 198 15.89 1.35 37.91
N ASN A 199 15.11 0.42 37.37
CA ASN A 199 14.49 -0.64 38.17
C ASN A 199 15.51 -1.61 38.79
N VAL A 200 16.57 -1.97 38.05
CA VAL A 200 17.68 -2.76 38.60
C VAL A 200 18.34 -2.00 39.75
N ALA A 201 18.71 -0.73 39.56
CA ALA A 201 19.32 0.09 40.60
C ALA A 201 18.46 0.23 41.86
N LYS A 202 17.13 0.31 41.71
CA LYS A 202 16.18 0.26 42.84
C LYS A 202 16.24 -1.06 43.58
N THR A 203 16.22 -2.19 42.86
CA THR A 203 16.28 -3.52 43.50
C THR A 203 17.59 -3.78 44.22
N ILE A 204 18.74 -3.31 43.70
CA ILE A 204 20.03 -3.37 44.40
C ILE A 204 19.99 -2.57 45.70
N ARG A 205 19.46 -1.33 45.66
CA ARG A 205 19.32 -0.50 46.88
C ARG A 205 18.41 -1.14 47.92
N SER A 206 17.35 -1.83 47.48
CA SER A 206 16.46 -2.58 48.37
C SER A 206 17.15 -3.79 49.03
N LEU A 207 17.99 -4.51 48.28
CA LEU A 207 18.78 -5.63 48.78
C LEU A 207 19.78 -5.21 49.86
N HIS A 208 20.44 -4.05 49.68
CA HIS A 208 21.33 -3.49 50.68
C HIS A 208 20.62 -3.14 52.00
N LYS A 209 19.32 -2.81 51.96
CA LYS A 209 18.53 -2.45 53.15
C LYS A 209 17.98 -3.65 53.92
N THR A 210 17.69 -4.77 53.25
CA THR A 210 17.05 -5.95 53.87
C THR A 210 17.62 -7.26 53.27
N PRO A 211 18.78 -7.74 53.75
CA PRO A 211 19.51 -8.84 53.10
C PRO A 211 18.84 -10.21 53.27
N THR A 212 18.14 -10.44 54.39
CA THR A 212 17.75 -11.78 54.86
C THR A 212 16.37 -12.27 54.39
N SER A 213 15.49 -11.40 53.91
CA SER A 213 14.13 -11.77 53.44
C SER A 213 14.05 -12.03 51.93
N TYR A 214 15.15 -11.84 51.19
CA TYR A 214 15.10 -11.67 49.72
C TYR A 214 15.48 -12.93 48.91
N PHE A 215 15.72 -14.07 49.54
CA PHE A 215 16.64 -15.07 48.97
C PHE A 215 16.05 -16.09 47.99
N ILE A 216 14.76 -16.46 48.05
CA ILE A 216 14.26 -17.64 47.30
C ILE A 216 13.31 -17.31 46.13
N HIS A 217 12.41 -16.33 46.27
CA HIS A 217 11.46 -15.97 45.20
C HIS A 217 12.07 -15.09 44.08
N HIS A 218 13.31 -14.62 44.25
CA HIS A 218 13.91 -13.59 43.39
C HIS A 218 15.10 -14.05 42.53
N GLU A 219 15.63 -15.27 42.70
CA GLU A 219 16.68 -15.82 41.81
C GLU A 219 16.25 -15.85 40.34
N THR A 220 14.99 -16.21 40.08
CA THR A 220 14.38 -16.24 38.73
C THR A 220 14.23 -14.84 38.13
N LYS A 221 14.03 -13.81 38.96
CA LYS A 221 13.93 -12.41 38.51
C LYS A 221 15.33 -11.84 38.21
N TRP A 222 16.33 -12.15 39.03
CA TRP A 222 17.71 -11.73 38.83
C TRP A 222 18.38 -12.40 37.62
N SER A 223 18.08 -13.67 37.33
CA SER A 223 18.53 -14.31 36.09
C SER A 223 17.97 -13.63 34.83
N SER A 224 16.70 -13.22 34.87
CA SER A 224 16.10 -12.43 33.77
C SER A 224 16.74 -11.05 33.62
N TYR A 225 17.09 -10.39 34.73
CA TYR A 225 17.77 -9.08 34.73
C TYR A 225 19.20 -9.21 34.18
N TYR A 226 19.92 -10.26 34.58
CA TYR A 226 21.27 -10.56 34.10
C TYR A 226 21.35 -10.69 32.58
N ILE A 227 20.45 -11.47 31.96
CA ILE A 227 20.40 -11.65 30.50
C ILE A 227 20.18 -10.31 29.80
N ARG A 228 19.24 -9.50 30.31
CA ARG A 228 18.89 -8.21 29.71
C ARG A 228 20.00 -7.17 29.89
N LEU A 229 20.68 -7.14 31.05
CA LEU A 229 21.86 -6.30 31.31
C LEU A 229 23.00 -6.63 30.34
N ASN A 230 23.33 -7.91 30.14
CA ASN A 230 24.37 -8.32 29.19
C ASN A 230 24.06 -7.91 27.75
N ASN A 231 22.79 -8.04 27.33
CA ASN A 231 22.38 -7.56 26.01
C ASN A 231 22.56 -6.04 25.87
N LEU A 232 22.20 -5.26 26.89
CA LEU A 232 22.41 -3.81 26.89
C LEU A 232 23.89 -3.42 26.87
N LEU A 233 24.72 -4.07 27.69
CA LEU A 233 26.17 -3.90 27.69
C LEU A 233 26.79 -4.23 26.33
N SER A 234 26.28 -5.24 25.63
CA SER A 234 26.73 -5.57 24.27
C SER A 234 26.29 -4.54 23.23
N LEU A 235 25.07 -4.00 23.35
CA LEU A 235 24.49 -3.00 22.45
C LEU A 235 25.19 -1.64 22.55
N TYR A 236 25.59 -1.25 23.77
CA TYR A 236 26.23 0.04 24.06
C TYR A 236 27.73 -0.11 24.38
N LYS A 237 28.36 -1.22 23.94
CA LYS A 237 29.74 -1.57 24.28
C LYS A 237 30.77 -0.50 23.87
N GLN A 238 30.48 0.25 22.81
CA GLN A 238 31.32 1.35 22.33
C GLN A 238 31.24 2.62 23.20
N THR A 239 30.23 2.72 24.07
CA THR A 239 29.95 3.91 24.89
C THR A 239 30.54 3.80 26.31
N PHE A 240 30.90 2.59 26.75
CA PHE A 240 31.50 2.35 28.07
C PHE A 240 33.03 2.28 27.95
N VAL A 241 33.72 3.11 28.74
CA VAL A 241 35.20 3.19 28.75
C VAL A 241 35.84 1.95 29.40
N THR A 242 35.09 1.20 30.22
CA THR A 242 35.54 -0.02 30.89
C THR A 242 34.55 -1.19 30.69
N PRO A 243 35.02 -2.41 30.36
CA PRO A 243 34.15 -3.57 30.20
C PRO A 243 33.69 -4.12 31.56
N ILE A 244 32.38 -4.05 31.82
CA ILE A 244 31.76 -4.65 33.01
C ILE A 244 31.50 -6.14 32.72
N THR A 245 32.05 -7.03 33.55
CA THR A 245 31.87 -8.48 33.43
C THR A 245 30.96 -8.99 34.54
N LEU A 246 29.83 -9.60 34.20
CA LEU A 246 28.85 -10.11 35.19
C LEU A 246 29.05 -11.63 35.46
N PRO A 247 28.67 -12.18 36.64
CA PRO A 247 28.96 -13.56 37.03
C PRO A 247 28.13 -14.65 36.29
N PRO A 248 28.70 -15.81 35.93
CA PRO A 248 28.10 -16.78 35.00
C PRO A 248 26.93 -17.66 35.52
N LEU A 249 26.54 -17.57 36.80
CA LEU A 249 25.74 -18.60 37.49
C LEU A 249 24.20 -18.51 37.37
N LEU A 250 23.64 -17.74 36.42
CA LEU A 250 22.18 -17.55 36.29
C LEU A 250 21.65 -17.75 34.86
N ARG A 251 21.96 -18.90 34.25
CA ARG A 251 21.33 -19.35 32.99
C ARG A 251 20.43 -20.53 33.29
N ASP A 252 19.12 -20.29 33.42
CA ASP A 252 18.08 -21.05 32.72
C ASP A 252 16.70 -20.82 33.31
N ALA A 253 15.86 -20.07 32.58
CA ALA A 253 14.41 -20.19 32.56
C ALA A 253 13.87 -19.41 31.34
N ARG A 254 13.25 -20.09 30.38
CA ARG A 254 12.48 -19.46 29.30
C ARG A 254 11.00 -19.82 29.45
N ILE A 255 10.25 -18.95 30.11
CA ILE A 255 8.80 -18.85 29.93
C ILE A 255 8.56 -17.61 29.07
N ASP A 256 7.81 -17.79 27.99
CA ASP A 256 7.04 -16.79 27.21
C ASP A 256 7.03 -17.18 25.73
N ASN A 257 5.96 -17.85 25.26
CA ASN A 257 5.57 -17.87 23.83
C ASN A 257 4.24 -18.59 23.51
N PHE A 258 3.55 -19.25 24.45
CA PHE A 258 2.34 -20.02 24.13
C PHE A 258 1.20 -19.15 23.56
N ALA A 259 0.88 -18.01 24.19
CA ALA A 259 -0.17 -17.10 23.69
C ALA A 259 0.07 -16.58 22.25
N LYS A 260 1.34 -16.44 21.82
CA LYS A 260 1.68 -16.03 20.45
C LYS A 260 1.49 -17.15 19.42
N ILE A 261 1.55 -18.41 19.86
CA ILE A 261 1.30 -19.58 19.02
C ILE A 261 -0.20 -19.75 18.83
N ASP A 262 -0.98 -19.65 19.91
CA ASP A 262 -2.45 -19.78 19.86
C ASP A 262 -3.05 -18.68 18.98
N ALA A 263 -2.64 -17.43 19.19
CA ALA A 263 -3.06 -16.32 18.32
C ALA A 263 -2.68 -16.52 16.84
N ARG A 264 -1.58 -17.23 16.53
CA ARG A 264 -1.23 -17.54 15.13
C ARG A 264 -2.09 -18.64 14.54
N ASN A 265 -2.47 -19.64 15.33
CA ASN A 265 -3.39 -20.69 14.90
C ASN A 265 -4.79 -20.11 14.66
N ASP A 266 -5.26 -19.24 15.55
CA ASP A 266 -6.53 -18.54 15.38
C ASP A 266 -6.52 -17.68 14.11
N ASN A 267 -5.41 -16.97 13.86
CA ASN A 267 -5.26 -16.21 12.62
C ASN A 267 -5.19 -17.11 11.38
N PHE A 268 -4.58 -18.29 11.44
CA PHE A 268 -4.54 -19.20 10.29
C PHE A 268 -5.95 -19.61 9.84
N THR A 269 -6.86 -19.81 10.79
CA THR A 269 -8.26 -20.16 10.51
C THR A 269 -9.13 -18.93 10.19
N ASN A 270 -8.98 -17.84 10.94
CA ASN A 270 -9.93 -16.72 10.93
C ASN A 270 -9.43 -15.45 10.22
N ASP A 271 -8.12 -15.31 10.01
CA ASP A 271 -7.47 -14.14 9.36
C ASP A 271 -6.12 -14.51 8.73
N ILE A 272 -6.21 -15.22 7.59
CA ILE A 272 -5.06 -15.69 6.81
C ILE A 272 -4.07 -14.56 6.50
N SER A 273 -4.57 -13.34 6.24
CA SER A 273 -3.72 -12.19 5.96
C SER A 273 -2.82 -11.84 7.15
N THR A 274 -3.37 -11.79 8.37
CA THR A 274 -2.56 -11.54 9.59
C THR A 274 -1.59 -12.67 9.84
N PHE A 275 -2.02 -13.91 9.58
CA PHE A 275 -1.16 -15.08 9.70
C PHE A 275 0.06 -14.98 8.76
N ILE A 276 -0.14 -14.72 7.45
CA ILE A 276 0.95 -14.61 6.47
C ILE A 276 1.92 -13.50 6.86
N GLU A 277 1.40 -12.34 7.28
CA GLU A 277 2.21 -11.20 7.71
C GLU A 277 3.08 -11.56 8.93
N SER A 278 2.49 -12.17 9.94
CA SER A 278 3.19 -12.61 11.16
C SER A 278 4.20 -13.72 10.88
N ALA A 279 3.84 -14.70 10.05
CA ALA A 279 4.66 -15.86 9.75
C ALA A 279 5.88 -15.50 8.90
N LEU A 280 5.72 -14.61 7.92
CA LEU A 280 6.79 -14.15 7.04
C LEU A 280 7.51 -12.90 7.56
N SER A 281 7.22 -12.48 8.79
CA SER A 281 7.79 -11.26 9.41
C SER A 281 7.67 -10.01 8.53
N ARG A 282 6.54 -9.87 7.82
CA ARG A 282 6.30 -8.75 6.91
C ARG A 282 5.78 -7.55 7.70
N THR A 283 6.46 -6.41 7.58
CA THR A 283 5.94 -5.13 8.05
C THR A 283 5.28 -4.38 6.90
N ARG A 284 4.02 -3.93 7.07
CA ARG A 284 3.39 -3.03 6.10
C ARG A 284 4.13 -1.69 6.12
N ARG A 285 4.57 -1.25 4.95
CA ARG A 285 5.02 0.13 4.77
C ARG A 285 3.78 1.01 4.81
N ARG A 286 3.73 1.92 5.77
CA ARG A 286 2.65 2.89 5.92
C ARG A 286 3.26 4.27 6.02
N ILE A 287 2.66 5.22 5.32
CA ILE A 287 2.95 6.63 5.50
C ILE A 287 2.07 7.15 6.63
N ILE A 288 2.71 7.86 7.55
CA ILE A 288 2.04 8.73 8.49
C ILE A 288 2.64 10.12 8.19
N LEU A 289 1.78 11.07 7.83
CA LEU A 289 2.18 12.44 7.54
C LEU A 289 2.16 13.27 8.83
N ASP A 290 3.01 12.90 9.80
CA ASP A 290 3.26 13.62 11.06
C ASP A 290 4.60 14.37 11.06
N CYS A 291 5.40 14.16 10.03
CA CYS A 291 6.66 14.83 9.74
C CYS A 291 6.82 15.02 8.24
N ILE A 292 7.43 16.12 7.83
CA ILE A 292 7.92 16.29 6.45
C ILE A 292 9.34 16.81 6.48
N PHE A 293 10.25 16.10 5.80
CA PHE A 293 11.63 16.49 5.63
C PHE A 293 11.80 17.18 4.29
N ILE A 294 12.14 18.47 4.35
CA ILE A 294 12.48 19.30 3.20
C ILE A 294 13.99 19.26 3.03
N ASP A 295 14.41 18.67 1.91
CA ASP A 295 15.81 18.44 1.54
C ASP A 295 16.34 19.68 0.80
N HIS A 296 16.63 20.76 1.55
CA HIS A 296 17.21 22.00 1.00
C HIS A 296 18.75 21.91 1.02
N PRO A 297 19.46 22.28 -0.06
CA PRO A 297 20.91 22.11 -0.17
C PRO A 297 21.73 22.84 0.90
N THR A 298 21.19 23.90 1.51
CA THR A 298 21.87 24.69 2.55
C THR A 298 21.33 24.49 3.97
N HIS A 299 20.04 24.15 4.13
CA HIS A 299 19.38 24.04 5.44
C HIS A 299 18.27 22.98 5.42
N PRO A 300 18.60 21.69 5.63
CA PRO A 300 17.59 20.65 5.72
C PRO A 300 16.62 20.95 6.89
N THR A 301 15.32 20.95 6.60
CA THR A 301 14.29 21.34 7.56
C THR A 301 13.31 20.21 7.79
N LEU A 302 12.99 19.91 9.06
CA LEU A 302 11.98 18.93 9.44
C LEU A 302 10.73 19.64 9.98
N LEU A 303 9.66 19.64 9.20
CA LEU A 303 8.35 20.14 9.61
C LEU A 303 7.67 19.14 10.54
N THR A 304 7.15 19.63 11.66
CA THR A 304 6.42 18.84 12.69
C THR A 304 5.14 19.52 13.18
N SER A 305 4.90 20.79 12.81
CA SER A 305 3.66 21.49 13.15
C SER A 305 2.54 21.11 12.17
N PRO A 306 1.32 20.83 12.64
CA PRO A 306 0.19 20.44 11.79
C PRO A 306 -0.08 21.39 10.62
N ASP A 307 -0.11 22.70 10.89
CA ASP A 307 -0.44 23.70 9.87
C ASP A 307 0.64 23.80 8.80
N ALA A 308 1.93 23.71 9.17
CA ALA A 308 3.02 23.71 8.20
C ALA A 308 3.03 22.42 7.37
N ILE A 309 2.69 21.28 7.98
CA ILE A 309 2.53 20.01 7.27
C ILE A 309 1.40 20.10 6.25
N ASP A 310 0.23 20.60 6.65
CA ASP A 310 -0.92 20.71 5.76
C ASP A 310 -0.63 21.65 4.57
N GLN A 311 0.03 22.79 4.81
CA GLN A 311 0.44 23.72 3.74
C GLN A 311 1.43 23.08 2.75
N GLU A 312 2.48 22.44 3.26
CA GLU A 312 3.49 21.78 2.41
C GLU A 312 2.88 20.61 1.61
N VAL A 313 1.96 19.85 2.21
CA VAL A 313 1.23 18.77 1.53
C VAL A 313 0.36 19.32 0.41
N ILE A 314 -0.40 20.39 0.67
CA ILE A 314 -1.23 21.05 -0.34
C ILE A 314 -0.37 21.56 -1.49
N ASP A 315 0.68 22.31 -1.18
CA ASP A 315 1.57 22.89 -2.20
C ASP A 315 2.20 21.79 -3.06
N HIS A 316 2.71 20.73 -2.43
CA HIS A 316 3.26 19.58 -3.13
C HIS A 316 2.24 18.96 -4.09
N PHE A 317 1.07 18.53 -3.63
CA PHE A 317 0.12 17.84 -4.51
C PHE A 317 -0.60 18.77 -5.49
N GLN A 318 -0.58 20.07 -5.27
CA GLN A 318 -1.12 21.05 -6.22
C GLN A 318 -0.13 21.39 -7.33
N ASN A 319 1.18 21.43 -7.02
CA ASN A 319 2.22 21.96 -7.91
C ASN A 319 3.30 20.94 -8.31
N PHE A 320 3.19 19.66 -7.89
CA PHE A 320 4.20 18.65 -8.20
C PHE A 320 4.38 18.39 -9.70
N VAL A 321 3.39 18.65 -10.55
CA VAL A 321 3.59 18.63 -12.02
C VAL A 321 3.77 20.07 -12.49
N PRO A 322 4.96 20.46 -12.97
CA PRO A 322 5.18 21.80 -13.49
C PRO A 322 4.41 21.97 -14.80
N ILE A 323 3.59 23.01 -14.89
CA ILE A 323 2.93 23.40 -16.14
C ILE A 323 3.91 24.30 -16.88
N THR A 324 4.58 23.75 -17.89
CA THR A 324 5.68 24.42 -18.61
C THR A 324 5.23 25.18 -19.85
N SER A 325 4.09 24.79 -20.44
CA SER A 325 3.53 25.45 -21.62
C SER A 325 2.01 25.58 -21.53
N THR A 326 1.48 26.60 -22.19
CA THR A 326 0.03 26.75 -22.39
C THR A 326 -0.43 25.74 -23.45
N PRO A 327 -1.49 24.95 -23.17
CA PRO A 327 -1.95 23.97 -24.13
C PRO A 327 -2.46 24.63 -25.42
N PRO A 328 -2.26 24.00 -26.58
CA PRO A 328 -2.76 24.50 -27.86
C PRO A 328 -4.29 24.60 -27.86
N SER A 329 -4.81 25.62 -28.56
CA SER A 329 -6.27 25.88 -28.61
C SER A 329 -6.96 25.03 -29.65
N SER A 330 -6.26 24.66 -30.72
CA SER A 330 -6.75 23.83 -31.82
C SER A 330 -5.67 22.85 -32.31
N ILE A 331 -6.11 21.81 -33.03
CA ILE A 331 -5.20 20.83 -33.67
C ILE A 331 -4.30 21.52 -34.72
N GLN A 332 -4.76 22.61 -35.33
CA GLN A 332 -4.01 23.36 -36.35
C GLN A 332 -2.84 24.15 -35.76
N ASP A 333 -2.85 24.39 -34.45
CA ASP A 333 -1.74 25.04 -33.74
C ASP A 333 -0.59 24.06 -33.43
N LEU A 334 -0.79 22.76 -33.69
CA LEU A 334 0.24 21.73 -33.53
C LEU A 334 1.20 21.76 -34.72
N PRO A 335 2.48 21.40 -34.53
CA PRO A 335 3.39 21.19 -35.66
C PRO A 335 2.86 20.12 -36.63
N ASP A 336 3.21 20.25 -37.91
CA ASP A 336 2.63 19.48 -39.02
C ASP A 336 2.50 17.96 -38.74
N ARG A 337 3.56 17.34 -38.21
CA ARG A 337 3.56 15.91 -37.80
C ARG A 337 2.39 15.62 -36.85
N TRP A 338 2.32 16.35 -35.75
CA TRP A 338 1.32 16.12 -34.71
C TRP A 338 -0.08 16.57 -35.15
N SER A 339 -0.20 17.64 -35.94
CA SER A 339 -1.50 18.03 -36.51
C SER A 339 -2.10 16.89 -37.35
N ASN A 340 -1.27 16.21 -38.15
CA ASN A 340 -1.71 15.06 -38.95
C ASN A 340 -2.04 13.84 -38.08
N ASP A 341 -1.18 13.50 -37.11
CA ASP A 341 -1.39 12.33 -36.27
C ASP A 341 -2.57 12.49 -35.29
N TYR A 342 -2.92 13.70 -34.89
CA TYR A 342 -4.12 13.99 -34.07
C TYR A 342 -5.39 14.18 -34.91
N ALA A 343 -5.30 14.20 -36.24
CA ALA A 343 -6.47 14.33 -37.10
C ALA A 343 -7.41 13.11 -36.98
N PRO A 344 -8.73 13.29 -37.15
CA PRO A 344 -9.70 12.20 -37.06
C PRO A 344 -9.36 11.00 -37.96
N LEU A 345 -9.22 9.81 -37.37
CA LEU A 345 -8.85 8.57 -38.06
C LEU A 345 -9.78 8.26 -39.23
N ALA A 346 -9.23 8.21 -40.45
CA ALA A 346 -10.00 8.01 -41.67
C ALA A 346 -10.81 6.70 -41.66
N ASP A 347 -10.17 5.62 -41.21
CA ASP A 347 -10.71 4.24 -41.24
C ASP A 347 -11.76 3.95 -40.16
N VAL A 348 -11.93 4.86 -39.18
CA VAL A 348 -12.88 4.68 -38.09
C VAL A 348 -14.20 5.35 -38.46
N SER A 349 -15.26 4.57 -38.62
CA SER A 349 -16.61 5.13 -38.82
C SER A 349 -17.13 5.72 -37.49
N PRO A 350 -17.66 6.97 -37.48
CA PRO A 350 -18.30 7.55 -36.30
C PRO A 350 -19.45 6.69 -35.75
N THR A 351 -20.13 5.95 -36.63
CA THR A 351 -21.31 5.13 -36.27
C THR A 351 -20.99 3.98 -35.30
N ILE A 352 -19.71 3.62 -35.15
CA ILE A 352 -19.26 2.64 -34.16
C ILE A 352 -19.66 3.07 -32.74
N PHE A 353 -19.74 4.38 -32.49
CA PHE A 353 -19.99 4.94 -31.16
C PHE A 353 -21.40 5.46 -30.94
N ASP A 354 -22.34 5.26 -31.88
CA ASP A 354 -23.71 5.80 -31.78
C ASP A 354 -24.39 5.34 -30.47
N SER A 355 -24.23 4.06 -30.14
CA SER A 355 -24.79 3.46 -28.92
C SER A 355 -24.15 3.93 -27.60
N LEU A 356 -23.01 4.62 -27.65
CA LEU A 356 -22.28 5.04 -26.46
C LEU A 356 -23.08 6.06 -25.64
N VAL A 357 -23.85 6.90 -26.34
CA VAL A 357 -24.57 8.05 -25.76
C VAL A 357 -26.03 7.75 -25.44
N ASP A 358 -26.51 6.55 -25.79
CA ASP A 358 -27.88 6.12 -25.51
C ASP A 358 -28.14 6.08 -24.00
N LEU A 359 -29.38 6.37 -23.60
CA LEU A 359 -29.79 6.21 -22.22
C LEU A 359 -29.66 4.73 -21.79
N PRO A 360 -29.05 4.44 -20.62
CA PRO A 360 -28.94 3.07 -20.14
C PRO A 360 -30.29 2.49 -19.78
N THR A 361 -30.39 1.15 -19.85
CA THR A 361 -31.54 0.44 -19.31
C THR A 361 -31.35 0.19 -17.81
N LEU A 362 -32.46 -0.04 -17.10
CA LEU A 362 -32.40 -0.35 -15.67
C LEU A 362 -31.66 -1.68 -15.41
N GLU A 363 -31.77 -2.64 -16.34
CA GLU A 363 -31.06 -3.91 -16.29
C GLU A 363 -29.53 -3.72 -16.44
N GLU A 364 -29.11 -2.91 -17.41
CA GLU A 364 -27.68 -2.58 -17.62
C GLU A 364 -27.08 -1.89 -16.38
N TRP A 365 -27.82 -0.95 -15.78
CA TRP A 365 -27.42 -0.30 -14.55
C TRP A 365 -27.33 -1.27 -13.37
N SER A 366 -28.35 -2.12 -13.19
CA SER A 366 -28.41 -3.10 -12.10
C SER A 366 -27.30 -4.15 -12.21
N SER A 367 -27.03 -4.62 -13.44
CA SER A 367 -25.92 -5.52 -13.73
C SER A 367 -24.57 -4.86 -13.42
N THR A 368 -24.40 -3.58 -13.80
CA THR A 368 -23.19 -2.82 -13.48
C THR A 368 -22.97 -2.72 -11.97
N ILE A 369 -23.99 -2.34 -11.20
CA ILE A 369 -23.90 -2.23 -9.72
C ILE A 369 -23.57 -3.58 -9.08
N SER A 370 -24.22 -4.65 -9.56
CA SER A 370 -23.99 -6.02 -9.06
C SER A 370 -22.54 -6.47 -9.29
N SER A 371 -21.95 -6.09 -10.44
CA SER A 371 -20.56 -6.40 -10.79
C SER A 371 -19.51 -5.62 -9.98
N MET A 372 -19.89 -4.52 -9.31
CA MET A 372 -18.94 -3.71 -8.55
C MET A 372 -18.32 -4.51 -7.39
N PRO A 373 -17.02 -4.41 -7.13
CA PRO A 373 -16.37 -5.21 -6.10
C PRO A 373 -16.74 -4.75 -4.68
N ASN A 374 -17.01 -5.71 -3.79
CA ASN A 374 -17.18 -5.45 -2.36
C ASN A 374 -15.82 -5.09 -1.70
N ASP A 375 -15.87 -4.58 -0.47
CA ASP A 375 -14.72 -4.25 0.38
C ASP A 375 -13.76 -3.20 -0.20
N LYS A 376 -14.27 -2.36 -1.09
CA LYS A 376 -13.54 -1.17 -1.57
C LYS A 376 -13.72 0.00 -0.61
N ALA A 377 -12.72 0.87 -0.59
CA ALA A 377 -12.76 2.08 0.20
C ALA A 377 -13.79 3.05 -0.42
N PRO A 378 -14.68 3.64 0.41
CA PRO A 378 -15.63 4.64 -0.06
C PRO A 378 -14.93 5.98 -0.36
N GLY A 379 -15.62 6.84 -1.10
CA GLY A 379 -15.24 8.24 -1.29
C GLY A 379 -15.58 9.13 -0.08
N PRO A 380 -15.52 10.45 -0.25
CA PRO A 380 -15.81 11.44 0.81
C PRO A 380 -17.14 11.21 1.55
N SER A 381 -18.19 10.78 0.85
CA SER A 381 -19.54 10.55 1.41
C SER A 381 -19.62 9.37 2.38
N MET A 382 -18.63 8.48 2.39
CA MET A 382 -18.65 7.19 3.10
C MET A 382 -19.70 6.17 2.60
N ILE A 383 -20.38 6.44 1.48
CA ILE A 383 -21.25 5.45 0.81
C ILE A 383 -20.38 4.35 0.21
N SER A 384 -20.78 3.09 0.37
CA SER A 384 -20.04 1.94 -0.15
C SER A 384 -20.84 1.16 -1.19
N TYR A 385 -20.17 0.29 -1.95
CA TYR A 385 -20.84 -0.55 -2.96
C TYR A 385 -21.87 -1.50 -2.35
N GLU A 386 -21.63 -1.99 -1.14
CA GLU A 386 -22.59 -2.84 -0.41
C GLU A 386 -23.90 -2.08 -0.16
N MET A 387 -23.83 -0.80 0.23
CA MET A 387 -25.05 0.02 0.37
C MET A 387 -25.79 0.18 -0.97
N LEU A 388 -25.07 0.37 -2.08
CA LEU A 388 -25.68 0.52 -3.41
C LEU A 388 -26.35 -0.76 -3.92
N LYS A 389 -25.80 -1.93 -3.59
CA LYS A 389 -26.37 -3.23 -3.96
C LYS A 389 -27.65 -3.59 -3.21
N HIS A 390 -27.92 -2.91 -2.11
CA HIS A 390 -29.06 -3.17 -1.22
C HIS A 390 -29.99 -1.95 -1.11
N LEU A 391 -30.05 -1.10 -2.15
CA LEU A 391 -31.04 -0.02 -2.20
C LEU A 391 -32.45 -0.60 -2.37
N GLY A 392 -33.43 0.05 -1.74
CA GLY A 392 -34.84 -0.25 -1.97
C GLY A 392 -35.30 0.16 -3.37
N PRO A 393 -36.43 -0.38 -3.87
CA PRO A 393 -36.96 -0.07 -5.19
C PRO A 393 -37.12 1.43 -5.48
N SER A 394 -37.62 2.22 -4.53
CA SER A 394 -37.82 3.66 -4.74
C SER A 394 -36.50 4.38 -4.85
N ALA A 395 -35.58 4.18 -3.90
CA ALA A 395 -34.26 4.80 -3.95
C ALA A 395 -33.43 4.37 -5.17
N SER A 396 -33.57 3.11 -5.61
CA SER A 396 -32.92 2.60 -6.82
C SER A 396 -33.42 3.31 -8.08
N ALA A 397 -34.74 3.52 -8.22
CA ALA A 397 -35.32 4.26 -9.33
C ALA A 397 -34.85 5.73 -9.37
N LEU A 398 -34.82 6.40 -8.22
CA LEU A 398 -34.30 7.77 -8.12
C LEU A 398 -32.81 7.84 -8.48
N LEU A 399 -32.00 6.87 -8.02
CA LEU A 399 -30.59 6.79 -8.37
C LEU A 399 -30.41 6.60 -9.88
N PHE A 400 -31.20 5.72 -10.50
CA PHE A 400 -31.18 5.51 -11.94
C PHE A 400 -31.50 6.80 -12.72
N ASN A 401 -32.50 7.57 -12.30
CA ASN A 401 -32.80 8.88 -12.92
C ASN A 401 -31.63 9.87 -12.80
N LEU A 402 -30.90 9.86 -11.69
CA LEU A 402 -29.67 10.65 -11.55
C LEU A 402 -28.58 10.19 -12.54
N ILE A 403 -28.41 8.88 -12.74
CA ILE A 403 -27.46 8.32 -13.71
C ILE A 403 -27.81 8.72 -15.14
N CYS A 404 -29.07 8.59 -15.54
CA CYS A 404 -29.55 9.03 -16.85
C CYS A 404 -29.31 10.53 -17.06
N ALA A 405 -29.63 11.37 -16.07
CA ALA A 405 -29.40 12.81 -16.15
C ALA A 405 -27.92 13.18 -16.31
N CYS A 406 -26.99 12.43 -15.69
CA CYS A 406 -25.56 12.67 -15.88
C CYS A 406 -25.12 12.44 -17.34
N LEU A 407 -25.59 11.35 -17.95
CA LEU A 407 -25.23 10.99 -19.33
C LEU A 407 -25.89 11.93 -20.34
N SER A 408 -27.18 12.24 -20.19
CA SER A 408 -27.89 13.17 -21.08
C SER A 408 -27.30 14.58 -21.03
N ASN A 409 -26.91 15.06 -19.85
CA ASN A 409 -26.32 16.39 -19.70
C ASN A 409 -24.80 16.41 -19.98
N ALA A 410 -24.19 15.25 -20.26
CA ALA A 410 -22.75 15.07 -20.41
C ALA A 410 -21.94 15.72 -19.26
N ASN A 411 -22.44 15.58 -18.02
CA ASN A 411 -21.88 16.26 -16.85
C ASN A 411 -22.11 15.48 -15.56
N ILE A 412 -21.35 15.80 -14.51
CA ILE A 412 -21.45 15.19 -13.19
C ILE A 412 -21.79 16.21 -12.09
N PRO A 413 -22.45 15.79 -10.99
CA PRO A 413 -22.63 16.61 -9.81
C PRO A 413 -21.31 17.12 -9.23
N ASP A 414 -21.32 18.32 -8.65
CA ASP A 414 -20.15 18.95 -8.04
C ASP A 414 -19.64 18.19 -6.82
N LEU A 415 -20.55 17.52 -6.08
CA LEU A 415 -20.18 16.62 -4.98
C LEU A 415 -19.23 15.51 -5.46
N TRP A 416 -19.39 15.03 -6.70
CA TRP A 416 -18.54 13.99 -7.28
C TRP A 416 -17.23 14.52 -7.86
N ARG A 417 -17.03 15.85 -7.91
CA ARG A 417 -15.74 16.50 -8.24
C ARG A 417 -14.85 16.63 -7.01
N GLN A 418 -15.38 16.35 -5.83
CA GLN A 418 -14.63 16.33 -4.58
C GLN A 418 -14.01 14.96 -4.36
N ALA A 419 -12.76 14.94 -3.90
CA ALA A 419 -12.08 13.69 -3.61
C ALA A 419 -11.15 13.79 -2.39
N THR A 420 -10.71 12.63 -1.94
CA THR A 420 -9.70 12.53 -0.89
C THR A 420 -8.48 11.76 -1.37
N VAL A 421 -7.30 12.37 -1.26
CA VAL A 421 -6.01 11.78 -1.62
C VAL A 421 -5.44 11.00 -0.43
N PHE A 422 -5.16 9.73 -0.68
CA PHE A 422 -4.48 8.83 0.23
C PHE A 422 -3.06 8.52 -0.26
N PRO A 423 -2.01 9.05 0.40
CA PRO A 423 -0.63 8.77 0.02
C PRO A 423 -0.20 7.34 0.36
N ILE A 424 0.29 6.60 -0.64
CA ILE A 424 0.85 5.25 -0.49
C ILE A 424 2.37 5.30 -0.68
N PRO A 425 3.18 4.60 0.13
CA PRO A 425 4.63 4.59 -0.04
C PRO A 425 5.03 3.93 -1.35
N LYS A 426 5.91 4.60 -2.10
CA LYS A 426 6.69 3.98 -3.18
C LYS A 426 7.52 2.80 -2.64
N PRO A 427 8.04 1.89 -3.49
CA PRO A 427 8.82 0.72 -3.06
C PRO A 427 10.19 1.04 -2.41
N HIS A 428 10.40 2.23 -1.88
CA HIS A 428 11.56 2.65 -1.09
C HIS A 428 11.11 3.06 0.34
N GLU A 429 12.04 3.45 1.19
CA GLU A 429 11.72 3.95 2.52
C GLU A 429 11.04 5.33 2.44
N TRP A 430 10.08 5.59 3.33
CA TRP A 430 9.30 6.84 3.39
C TRP A 430 10.20 8.08 3.61
N LYS A 431 11.13 8.00 4.57
CA LYS A 431 12.08 9.07 4.93
C LYS A 431 11.46 10.45 5.22
N CYS A 432 10.17 10.53 5.60
CA CYS A 432 9.40 11.79 5.72
C CYS A 432 9.42 12.65 4.43
N GLN A 433 9.65 12.08 3.23
CA GLN A 433 9.81 12.84 1.99
C GLN A 433 8.63 12.64 1.02
N LEU A 434 7.86 13.69 0.73
CA LEU A 434 6.65 13.61 -0.10
C LEU A 434 6.88 13.01 -1.51
N LYS A 435 8.07 13.21 -2.11
CA LYS A 435 8.48 12.58 -3.39
C LYS A 435 8.42 11.05 -3.37
N ASN A 436 8.49 10.43 -2.19
CA ASN A 436 8.40 8.98 -1.99
C ASN A 436 6.96 8.48 -1.85
N THR A 437 5.96 9.31 -2.10
CA THR A 437 4.53 8.92 -2.10
C THR A 437 3.98 8.70 -3.51
N ARG A 438 2.92 7.90 -3.60
CA ARG A 438 1.98 7.84 -4.72
C ARG A 438 0.60 8.34 -4.23
N PRO A 439 0.02 9.38 -4.84
CA PRO A 439 -1.31 9.85 -4.47
C PRO A 439 -2.39 8.92 -5.03
N ILE A 440 -3.20 8.30 -4.17
CA ILE A 440 -4.40 7.56 -4.61
C ILE A 440 -5.63 8.39 -4.32
N THR A 441 -6.44 8.65 -5.34
CA THR A 441 -7.66 9.46 -5.22
C THR A 441 -8.87 8.57 -4.87
N LEU A 442 -9.44 8.80 -3.70
CA LEU A 442 -10.69 8.20 -3.24
C LEU A 442 -11.86 9.04 -3.76
N LEU A 443 -12.55 8.50 -4.76
CA LEU A 443 -13.71 9.12 -5.43
C LEU A 443 -15.02 8.47 -4.95
N GLU A 444 -16.12 9.17 -5.17
CA GLU A 444 -17.47 8.67 -4.89
C GLU A 444 -17.78 7.35 -5.62
N VAL A 445 -18.33 6.39 -4.88
CA VAL A 445 -18.59 5.04 -5.41
C VAL A 445 -19.69 5.05 -6.48
N ILE A 446 -20.66 5.96 -6.38
CA ILE A 446 -21.73 6.14 -7.37
C ILE A 446 -21.14 6.67 -8.68
N ARG A 447 -20.27 7.69 -8.62
CA ARG A 447 -19.49 8.17 -9.78
C ARG A 447 -18.74 7.02 -10.44
N LYS A 448 -18.02 6.21 -9.65
CA LYS A 448 -17.27 5.06 -10.20
C LYS A 448 -18.18 4.03 -10.87
N ALA A 449 -19.39 3.80 -10.36
CA ALA A 449 -20.35 2.89 -10.98
C ALA A 449 -20.88 3.45 -12.31
N LEU A 450 -21.22 4.74 -12.38
CA LEU A 450 -21.57 5.42 -13.63
C LEU A 450 -20.45 5.32 -14.67
N VAL A 451 -19.22 5.65 -14.27
CA VAL A 451 -18.04 5.57 -15.15
C VAL A 451 -17.77 4.12 -15.57
N LYS A 452 -18.04 3.14 -14.71
CA LYS A 452 -17.93 1.71 -15.07
C LYS A 452 -18.96 1.30 -16.12
N LEU A 453 -20.20 1.79 -16.03
CA LEU A 453 -21.21 1.58 -17.07
C LEU A 453 -20.71 2.12 -18.41
N PHE A 454 -20.25 3.37 -18.43
CA PHE A 454 -19.72 4.00 -19.65
C PHE A 454 -18.50 3.24 -20.20
N TYR A 455 -17.56 2.83 -19.33
CA TYR A 455 -16.41 2.01 -19.70
C TYR A 455 -16.82 0.67 -20.33
N ASN A 456 -17.83 -0.01 -19.78
CA ASN A 456 -18.32 -1.29 -20.28
C ASN A 456 -18.91 -1.18 -21.70
N ARG A 457 -19.32 0.02 -22.13
CA ARG A 457 -19.72 0.29 -23.52
C ARG A 457 -18.52 0.65 -24.39
N LEU A 458 -17.67 1.58 -23.94
CA LEU A 458 -16.58 2.11 -24.76
C LEU A 458 -15.46 1.07 -25.01
N ALA A 459 -15.02 0.36 -23.97
CA ALA A 459 -13.83 -0.48 -24.07
C ALA A 459 -14.01 -1.67 -25.05
N PRO A 460 -15.16 -2.38 -25.07
CA PRO A 460 -15.41 -3.40 -26.09
C PRO A 460 -15.42 -2.85 -27.52
N LEU A 461 -16.02 -1.67 -27.75
CA LEU A 461 -16.06 -1.06 -29.09
C LEU A 461 -14.65 -0.71 -29.60
N LEU A 462 -13.79 -0.16 -28.74
CA LEU A 462 -12.40 0.12 -29.11
C LEU A 462 -11.62 -1.16 -29.42
N ALA A 463 -11.87 -2.24 -28.69
CA ALA A 463 -11.20 -3.52 -28.87
C ALA A 463 -11.69 -4.27 -30.11
N SER A 464 -13.00 -4.42 -30.31
CA SER A 464 -13.59 -5.21 -31.40
C SER A 464 -13.37 -4.60 -32.78
N HIS A 465 -13.24 -3.28 -32.85
CA HIS A 465 -12.99 -2.55 -34.09
C HIS A 465 -11.51 -2.16 -34.28
N HIS A 466 -10.62 -2.60 -33.38
CA HIS A 466 -9.18 -2.28 -33.40
C HIS A 466 -8.90 -0.78 -33.64
N VAL A 467 -9.64 0.08 -32.92
CA VAL A 467 -9.63 1.54 -33.15
C VAL A 467 -8.28 2.17 -32.79
N LEU A 468 -7.63 1.68 -31.74
CA LEU A 468 -6.31 2.14 -31.33
C LEU A 468 -5.25 1.49 -32.22
N GLN A 469 -4.38 2.30 -32.80
CA GLN A 469 -3.43 1.86 -33.83
C GLN A 469 -2.04 1.52 -33.26
N GLY A 470 -1.79 1.87 -31.99
CA GLY A 470 -0.50 1.71 -31.32
C GLY A 470 -0.20 0.30 -30.75
N GLY A 471 1.06 0.09 -30.35
CA GLY A 471 1.56 -1.15 -29.73
C GLY A 471 1.41 -1.23 -28.21
N ASN A 472 0.30 -0.75 -27.64
CA ASN A 472 0.05 -0.82 -26.19
C ASN A 472 -0.74 -2.08 -25.84
N PHE A 473 -0.16 -2.96 -25.02
CA PHE A 473 -0.74 -4.26 -24.67
C PHE A 473 -1.63 -4.21 -23.40
N ALA A 474 -1.93 -3.02 -22.89
CA ALA A 474 -2.66 -2.84 -21.64
C ALA A 474 -4.05 -2.19 -21.82
N GLY A 475 -4.90 -2.30 -20.79
CA GLY A 475 -6.12 -1.51 -20.54
C GLY A 475 -7.35 -1.73 -21.41
N LEU A 476 -7.20 -2.35 -22.58
CA LEU A 476 -8.33 -2.91 -23.34
C LEU A 476 -8.62 -4.37 -22.91
N PRO A 477 -9.89 -4.82 -23.03
CA PRO A 477 -10.23 -6.23 -22.87
C PRO A 477 -9.38 -7.12 -23.78
N GLY A 478 -8.88 -8.24 -23.25
CA GLY A 478 -7.99 -9.16 -23.97
C GLY A 478 -6.50 -8.83 -23.86
N GLY A 479 -6.11 -7.62 -23.46
CA GLY A 479 -4.71 -7.25 -23.26
C GLY A 479 -4.04 -8.01 -22.12
N SER A 480 -2.80 -8.44 -22.32
CA SER A 480 -2.01 -9.23 -21.37
C SER A 480 -0.57 -8.73 -21.28
N CYS A 481 0.03 -8.86 -20.09
CA CYS A 481 1.48 -8.66 -19.95
C CYS A 481 2.29 -9.78 -20.61
N HIS A 482 1.65 -10.91 -20.93
CA HIS A 482 2.32 -12.07 -21.50
C HIS A 482 2.84 -11.81 -22.91
N ASP A 483 2.03 -11.20 -23.77
CA ASP A 483 2.36 -10.96 -25.18
C ASP A 483 3.64 -10.11 -25.36
N PRO A 484 3.79 -8.94 -24.70
CA PRO A 484 5.03 -8.18 -24.80
C PRO A 484 6.23 -8.89 -24.14
N ILE A 485 6.01 -9.70 -23.10
CA ILE A 485 7.07 -10.48 -22.43
C ILE A 485 7.60 -11.56 -23.37
N ILE A 486 6.73 -12.31 -24.05
CA ILE A 486 7.12 -13.35 -25.01
C ILE A 486 7.72 -12.73 -26.28
N THR A 487 7.17 -11.61 -26.74
CA THR A 487 7.71 -10.86 -27.88
C THR A 487 9.15 -10.43 -27.60
N LEU A 488 9.42 -9.87 -26.41
CA LEU A 488 10.77 -9.48 -26.01
C LEU A 488 11.73 -10.67 -25.89
N GLU A 489 11.29 -11.78 -25.29
CA GLU A 489 12.09 -13.02 -25.23
C GLU A 489 12.44 -13.53 -26.64
N SER A 490 11.49 -13.46 -27.56
CA SER A 490 11.67 -13.90 -28.95
C SER A 490 12.68 -13.02 -29.69
N ILE A 491 12.60 -11.70 -29.53
CA ILE A 491 13.59 -10.73 -30.08
C ILE A 491 14.99 -11.02 -29.54
N ILE A 492 15.13 -11.19 -28.22
CA ILE A 492 16.43 -11.48 -27.60
C ILE A 492 16.97 -12.82 -28.11
N HIS A 493 16.15 -13.87 -28.13
CA HIS A 493 16.55 -15.18 -28.62
C HIS A 493 17.01 -15.14 -30.07
N ASP A 494 16.21 -14.52 -30.95
CA ASP A 494 16.54 -14.34 -32.36
C ASP A 494 17.87 -13.59 -32.52
N SER A 495 18.06 -12.47 -31.81
CA SER A 495 19.30 -11.68 -31.90
C SER A 495 20.55 -12.46 -31.49
N VAL A 496 20.42 -13.40 -30.56
CA VAL A 496 21.52 -14.27 -30.12
C VAL A 496 21.83 -15.34 -31.18
N VAL A 497 20.80 -15.89 -31.82
CA VAL A 497 20.94 -16.93 -32.86
C VAL A 497 21.47 -16.34 -34.16
N THR A 498 20.87 -15.24 -34.62
CA THR A 498 21.18 -14.58 -35.91
C THR A 498 22.34 -13.60 -35.82
N LYS A 499 22.76 -13.23 -34.59
CA LYS A 499 23.77 -12.20 -34.29
C LYS A 499 23.40 -10.82 -34.85
N GLN A 500 22.11 -10.55 -35.02
CA GLN A 500 21.64 -9.24 -35.45
C GLN A 500 21.86 -8.18 -34.36
N PRO A 501 22.24 -6.94 -34.74
CA PRO A 501 22.32 -5.85 -33.79
C PRO A 501 20.95 -5.56 -33.15
N LEU A 502 20.94 -5.39 -31.83
CA LEU A 502 19.75 -5.16 -31.02
C LEU A 502 20.02 -4.05 -30.01
N TRP A 503 19.11 -3.07 -29.99
CA TRP A 503 19.08 -1.96 -29.04
C TRP A 503 17.73 -1.97 -28.33
N ILE A 504 17.73 -2.17 -27.01
CA ILE A 504 16.54 -2.13 -26.16
C ILE A 504 16.72 -0.98 -25.17
N LEU A 505 15.82 -0.01 -25.20
CA LEU A 505 15.83 1.13 -24.29
C LEU A 505 14.51 1.22 -23.53
N SER A 506 14.54 0.92 -22.24
CA SER A 506 13.38 1.09 -21.36
C SER A 506 13.31 2.54 -20.86
N GLN A 507 12.14 3.16 -21.06
CA GLN A 507 11.84 4.55 -20.68
C GLN A 507 10.92 4.57 -19.44
N ASP A 508 11.13 5.55 -18.55
CA ASP A 508 10.27 5.81 -17.38
C ASP A 508 9.59 7.18 -17.58
N ILE A 509 8.30 7.18 -17.91
CA ILE A 509 7.50 8.40 -18.03
C ILE A 509 7.22 8.94 -16.62
N SER A 510 7.59 10.19 -16.39
CA SER A 510 7.40 10.83 -15.08
C SER A 510 5.94 11.20 -14.87
N LYS A 511 5.33 10.65 -13.81
CA LYS A 511 4.01 11.07 -13.29
C LYS A 511 2.88 10.99 -14.34
N ALA A 512 2.91 9.97 -15.20
CA ALA A 512 1.99 9.72 -16.31
C ALA A 512 0.55 10.24 -16.11
N PHE A 513 -0.22 9.67 -15.17
CA PHE A 513 -1.62 10.09 -14.93
C PHE A 513 -1.75 11.54 -14.45
N ASP A 514 -0.81 12.00 -13.63
CA ASP A 514 -0.85 13.33 -13.02
C ASP A 514 -0.49 14.44 -14.02
N SER A 515 0.17 14.10 -15.14
CA SER A 515 0.63 15.04 -16.16
C SER A 515 -0.28 15.16 -17.38
N VAL A 516 -1.35 14.37 -17.47
CA VAL A 516 -2.27 14.41 -18.62
C VAL A 516 -2.92 15.80 -18.74
N ASP A 517 -2.65 16.46 -19.86
CA ASP A 517 -3.32 17.71 -20.23
C ASP A 517 -4.71 17.44 -20.84
N LEU A 518 -5.72 18.19 -20.40
CA LEU A 518 -7.11 17.96 -20.82
C LEU A 518 -7.39 18.41 -22.27
N SER A 519 -6.68 19.41 -22.79
CA SER A 519 -6.82 19.83 -24.20
C SER A 519 -6.22 18.79 -25.13
N MET A 520 -5.02 18.29 -24.80
CA MET A 520 -4.41 17.20 -25.56
C MET A 520 -5.21 15.90 -25.47
N LEU A 521 -5.78 15.58 -24.30
CA LEU A 521 -6.70 14.46 -24.15
C LEU A 521 -7.97 14.64 -25.01
N ARG A 522 -8.50 15.87 -25.09
CA ARG A 522 -9.62 16.17 -25.98
C ARG A 522 -9.26 15.88 -27.44
N PHE A 523 -8.10 16.32 -27.91
CA PHE A 523 -7.65 16.04 -29.28
C PHE A 523 -7.50 14.54 -29.53
N ALA A 524 -6.92 13.80 -28.57
CA ALA A 524 -6.82 12.34 -28.68
C ALA A 524 -8.21 11.65 -28.75
N LEU A 525 -9.21 12.14 -28.02
CA LEU A 525 -10.57 11.60 -28.09
C LEU A 525 -11.28 11.96 -29.42
N GLN A 526 -11.06 13.18 -29.93
CA GLN A 526 -11.58 13.62 -31.23
C GLN A 526 -10.96 12.86 -32.39
N ARG A 527 -9.67 12.53 -32.29
CA ARG A 527 -8.93 11.67 -33.23
C ARG A 527 -9.65 10.34 -33.45
N LEU A 528 -10.17 9.73 -32.38
CA LEU A 528 -10.91 8.46 -32.46
C LEU A 528 -12.36 8.61 -32.95
N ARG A 529 -12.81 9.84 -33.26
CA ARG A 529 -14.18 10.16 -33.71
C ARG A 529 -15.27 9.82 -32.68
N LEU A 530 -14.97 9.91 -31.38
CA LEU A 530 -16.00 9.79 -30.35
C LEU A 530 -17.06 10.91 -30.48
N PRO A 531 -18.34 10.65 -30.16
CA PRO A 531 -19.39 11.66 -30.17
C PRO A 531 -19.06 12.81 -29.20
N GLN A 532 -19.37 14.05 -29.60
CA GLN A 532 -19.00 15.24 -28.82
C GLN A 532 -19.56 15.21 -27.38
N ASN A 533 -20.77 14.67 -27.17
CA ASN A 533 -21.36 14.49 -25.84
C ASN A 533 -20.55 13.50 -24.98
N ALA A 534 -20.05 12.41 -25.56
CA ALA A 534 -19.18 11.46 -24.86
C ALA A 534 -17.86 12.10 -24.45
N ILE A 535 -17.25 12.89 -25.35
CA ILE A 535 -16.02 13.65 -25.05
C ILE A 535 -16.28 14.65 -23.91
N GLN A 536 -17.38 15.40 -23.98
CA GLN A 536 -17.76 16.37 -22.95
C GLN A 536 -17.96 15.69 -21.58
N PHE A 537 -18.65 14.53 -21.56
CA PHE A 537 -18.83 13.74 -20.35
C PHE A 537 -17.49 13.31 -19.74
N LEU A 538 -16.59 12.75 -20.55
CA LEU A 538 -15.26 12.30 -20.10
C LEU A 538 -14.41 13.45 -19.55
N LEU A 539 -14.39 14.60 -20.22
CA LEU A 539 -13.67 15.78 -19.76
C LEU A 539 -14.29 16.34 -18.46
N SER A 540 -15.61 16.30 -18.33
CA SER A 540 -16.32 16.81 -17.15
C SER A 540 -15.88 16.14 -15.84
N LEU A 541 -15.43 14.87 -15.90
CA LEU A 541 -14.90 14.10 -14.77
C LEU A 541 -13.67 14.74 -14.12
N PHE A 542 -12.87 15.46 -14.92
CA PHE A 542 -11.57 16.00 -14.51
C PHE A 542 -11.54 17.53 -14.41
N MET A 543 -12.62 18.20 -14.81
CA MET A 543 -12.77 19.66 -14.67
C MET A 543 -13.18 20.06 -13.25
N SER A 544 -12.70 21.22 -12.79
CA SER A 544 -13.10 21.87 -11.52
C SER A 544 -13.03 20.96 -10.29
N ARG A 545 -12.02 20.08 -10.21
CA ARG A 545 -11.83 19.15 -9.10
C ARG A 545 -11.25 19.84 -7.86
N SER A 546 -11.70 19.37 -6.69
CA SER A 546 -11.22 19.81 -5.39
C SER A 546 -10.85 18.61 -4.53
N ASN A 547 -9.58 18.55 -4.12
CA ASN A 547 -9.04 17.42 -3.38
C ASN A 547 -8.67 17.83 -1.96
N HIS A 548 -8.79 16.89 -1.03
CA HIS A 548 -8.22 17.00 0.31
C HIS A 548 -7.18 15.89 0.50
N VAL A 549 -6.11 16.11 1.26
CA VAL A 549 -5.12 15.06 1.54
C VAL A 549 -5.29 14.53 2.96
N ILE A 550 -5.09 13.23 3.14
CA ILE A 550 -5.17 12.56 4.45
C ILE A 550 -3.85 12.77 5.23
N THR A 551 -3.82 13.59 6.28
CA THR A 551 -2.63 13.94 7.12
C THR A 551 -2.72 13.51 8.58
N ALA A 552 -1.62 13.52 9.34
CA ALA A 552 -1.62 12.96 10.70
C ALA A 552 -2.53 13.63 11.74
N HIS A 553 -3.08 14.81 11.46
CA HIS A 553 -3.48 15.76 12.50
C HIS A 553 -4.98 16.13 12.54
N GLY A 554 -5.87 15.51 11.75
CA GLY A 554 -7.32 15.81 11.82
C GLY A 554 -8.27 14.61 11.66
N LEU A 555 -9.53 14.88 11.28
CA LEU A 555 -10.65 13.92 11.30
C LEU A 555 -11.05 13.27 9.94
N ARG A 556 -11.37 11.97 10.04
CA ARG A 556 -12.23 11.06 9.22
C ARG A 556 -11.88 10.73 7.76
N VAL A 557 -11.28 9.54 7.56
CA VAL A 557 -11.62 8.61 6.44
C VAL A 557 -11.53 7.15 6.90
N SER A 558 -12.47 6.30 6.49
CA SER A 558 -12.42 4.84 6.66
C SER A 558 -12.01 4.18 5.34
N ILE A 559 -10.83 3.56 5.29
CA ILE A 559 -10.32 2.89 4.08
C ILE A 559 -10.33 1.38 4.32
N ARG A 560 -11.03 0.60 3.50
CA ARG A 560 -10.97 -0.87 3.51
C ARG A 560 -9.76 -1.37 2.72
N SER A 561 -9.13 -2.45 3.22
CA SER A 561 -7.89 -3.05 2.70
C SER A 561 -8.00 -3.68 1.30
N GLY A 562 -9.16 -3.65 0.63
CA GLY A 562 -9.35 -4.24 -0.70
C GLY A 562 -8.43 -3.65 -1.79
N PHE A 563 -7.80 -2.50 -1.53
CA PHE A 563 -6.88 -1.82 -2.46
C PHE A 563 -5.41 -2.24 -2.30
N ILE A 564 -4.96 -2.69 -1.12
CA ILE A 564 -3.56 -3.13 -0.89
C ILE A 564 -3.26 -4.51 -1.52
N ARG A 565 -4.29 -5.24 -1.97
CA ARG A 565 -4.10 -6.55 -2.64
C ARG A 565 -3.27 -6.43 -3.93
N PHE A 566 -3.42 -5.35 -4.70
CA PHE A 566 -2.76 -5.18 -6.00
C PHE A 566 -1.25 -4.91 -5.89
N LEU A 567 -0.81 -4.17 -4.87
CA LEU A 567 0.61 -3.83 -4.69
C LEU A 567 1.44 -4.95 -4.04
N SER A 568 0.79 -6.02 -3.55
CA SER A 568 1.49 -7.14 -2.91
C SER A 568 1.75 -8.34 -3.83
N GLY A 569 1.16 -8.38 -5.03
CA GLY A 569 1.42 -9.44 -6.02
C GLY A 569 0.84 -10.82 -5.68
N TYR A 570 -0.18 -10.92 -4.82
CA TYR A 570 -0.81 -12.22 -4.48
C TYR A 570 -2.34 -12.17 -4.50
N ARG A 571 -2.94 -13.17 -5.16
CA ARG A 571 -4.39 -13.44 -5.17
C ARG A 571 -4.72 -14.30 -3.95
N LEU A 572 -5.05 -13.69 -2.81
CA LEU A 572 -5.52 -14.41 -1.62
C LEU A 572 -7.05 -14.43 -1.58
N VAL A 573 -7.63 -15.63 -1.51
CA VAL A 573 -9.07 -15.92 -1.70
C VAL A 573 -9.89 -15.75 -0.42
N HIS A 574 -9.31 -15.77 0.78
CA HIS A 574 -10.09 -15.60 2.02
C HIS A 574 -9.36 -14.73 3.03
N SER A 575 -9.84 -13.50 3.23
CA SER A 575 -9.44 -12.68 4.38
C SER A 575 -10.53 -11.67 4.68
N LYS A 576 -10.88 -11.53 5.97
CA LYS A 576 -11.77 -10.47 6.46
C LYS A 576 -11.35 -9.09 5.91
N PRO A 577 -12.28 -8.16 5.65
CA PRO A 577 -11.96 -6.77 5.36
C PRO A 577 -11.19 -6.18 6.54
N LYS A 578 -9.87 -6.09 6.39
CA LYS A 578 -9.04 -5.32 7.31
C LYS A 578 -9.29 -3.85 7.02
N PHE A 579 -9.74 -3.11 8.03
CA PHE A 579 -9.81 -1.66 7.93
C PHE A 579 -8.41 -1.09 8.10
N ILE A 580 -7.99 -0.21 7.22
CA ILE A 580 -6.83 0.63 7.49
C ILE A 580 -7.31 1.69 8.48
N GLU A 581 -6.78 1.63 9.69
CA GLU A 581 -6.96 2.64 10.73
C GLU A 581 -6.08 3.85 10.40
N THR A 582 -6.52 4.69 9.48
CA THR A 582 -5.92 6.00 9.22
C THR A 582 -6.44 7.00 10.22
N LEU A 583 -5.52 7.64 10.93
CA LEU A 583 -5.78 8.48 12.09
C LEU A 583 -5.98 9.95 11.74
N HIS A 584 -6.44 10.21 10.52
CA HIS A 584 -5.82 11.28 9.76
C HIS A 584 -6.89 12.20 9.19
N GLY A 585 -6.62 13.50 9.27
CA GLY A 585 -7.54 14.55 8.86
C GLY A 585 -7.40 14.88 7.43
N LEU A 586 -8.43 15.55 6.93
CA LEU A 586 -8.37 16.20 5.66
C LEU A 586 -7.64 17.54 5.85
N THR A 587 -6.61 17.78 5.04
CA THR A 587 -6.13 19.15 4.80
C THR A 587 -7.29 20.03 4.34
N PRO A 588 -7.18 21.36 4.39
CA PRO A 588 -8.02 22.22 3.56
C PRO A 588 -8.05 21.74 2.09
N PRO A 589 -9.17 21.95 1.38
CA PRO A 589 -9.26 21.57 -0.02
C PRO A 589 -8.29 22.38 -0.88
N TYR A 590 -7.71 21.73 -1.89
CA TYR A 590 -6.94 22.38 -2.94
C TYR A 590 -7.54 22.06 -4.31
N ARG A 591 -7.35 22.97 -5.27
CA ARG A 591 -7.82 22.79 -6.64
C ARG A 591 -6.80 21.98 -7.43
N VAL A 592 -7.25 20.90 -8.07
CA VAL A 592 -6.40 20.12 -8.98
C VAL A 592 -6.23 20.88 -10.30
N ARG A 593 -4.99 21.04 -10.75
CA ARG A 593 -4.66 21.85 -11.94
C ARG A 593 -4.56 21.04 -13.23
N ILE A 594 -3.96 19.85 -13.18
CA ILE A 594 -3.65 18.99 -14.33
C ILE A 594 -3.80 17.51 -13.94
N GLY A 595 -3.86 16.63 -14.94
CA GLY A 595 -3.87 15.18 -14.76
C GLY A 595 -5.26 14.57 -14.63
N ILE A 596 -5.31 13.24 -14.74
CA ILE A 596 -6.50 12.43 -14.52
C ILE A 596 -6.38 11.64 -13.20
N ASP A 597 -7.51 11.32 -12.58
CA ASP A 597 -7.51 10.77 -11.21
C ASP A 597 -6.92 9.34 -11.14
N GLN A 598 -5.86 9.17 -10.34
CA GLN A 598 -5.31 7.86 -9.98
C GLN A 598 -6.28 7.09 -9.06
N GLY A 599 -7.13 6.25 -9.65
CA GLY A 599 -8.15 5.48 -8.94
C GLY A 599 -9.57 5.61 -9.53
N GLU A 600 -9.75 6.44 -10.56
CA GLU A 600 -10.94 6.41 -11.41
C GLU A 600 -10.92 5.18 -12.33
N VAL A 601 -12.12 4.66 -12.64
CA VAL A 601 -12.30 3.42 -13.40
C VAL A 601 -11.81 3.55 -14.85
N ILE A 602 -12.00 4.72 -15.47
CA ILE A 602 -11.69 4.95 -16.89
C ILE A 602 -10.28 5.50 -17.14
N SER A 603 -9.59 6.01 -16.10
CA SER A 603 -8.25 6.62 -16.25
C SER A 603 -7.24 5.75 -16.99
N PRO A 604 -7.14 4.42 -16.77
CA PRO A 604 -6.22 3.58 -17.52
C PRO A 604 -6.52 3.57 -19.03
N LEU A 605 -7.80 3.56 -19.42
CA LEU A 605 -8.20 3.60 -20.83
C LEU A 605 -7.90 4.97 -21.46
N LEU A 606 -8.19 6.06 -20.74
CA LEU A 606 -7.88 7.42 -21.21
C LEU A 606 -6.38 7.63 -21.38
N TRP A 607 -5.55 7.05 -20.51
CA TRP A 607 -4.10 7.08 -20.67
C TRP A 607 -3.64 6.42 -21.97
N ILE A 608 -4.21 5.27 -22.32
CA ILE A 608 -3.83 4.58 -23.57
C ILE A 608 -4.29 5.38 -24.78
N ILE A 609 -5.51 5.93 -24.75
CA ILE A 609 -6.01 6.84 -25.80
C ILE A 609 -5.08 8.05 -25.94
N TYR A 610 -4.64 8.62 -24.81
CA TYR A 610 -3.72 9.75 -24.77
C TYR A 610 -2.34 9.42 -25.37
N LEU A 611 -1.85 8.20 -25.17
CA LEU A 611 -0.56 7.74 -25.68
C LEU A 611 -0.62 7.25 -27.15
N ASP A 612 -1.80 6.90 -27.66
CA ASP A 612 -1.99 6.31 -28.99
C ASP A 612 -1.41 7.15 -30.15
N PRO A 613 -1.50 8.50 -30.16
CA PRO A 613 -0.85 9.33 -31.17
C PRO A 613 0.66 9.09 -31.24
N LEU A 614 1.37 9.07 -30.09
CA LEU A 614 2.81 8.78 -30.05
C LEU A 614 3.14 7.41 -30.66
N LEU A 615 2.37 6.38 -30.27
CA LEU A 615 2.61 5.02 -30.74
C LEU A 615 2.32 4.88 -32.25
N THR A 616 1.34 5.64 -32.74
CA THR A 616 1.03 5.72 -34.17
C THR A 616 2.17 6.37 -34.94
N THR A 617 2.69 7.52 -34.48
CA THR A 617 3.85 8.19 -35.09
C THR A 617 5.06 7.27 -35.11
N LEU A 618 5.37 6.63 -33.98
CA LEU A 618 6.50 5.68 -33.89
C LEU A 618 6.35 4.52 -34.86
N ARG A 619 5.12 4.02 -35.08
CA ARG A 619 4.83 2.93 -36.03
C ARG A 619 4.99 3.39 -37.48
N ASN A 620 4.51 4.59 -37.81
CA ASN A 620 4.50 5.12 -39.18
C ASN A 620 5.87 5.62 -39.62
N GLU A 621 6.60 6.30 -38.73
CA GLU A 621 7.94 6.86 -38.97
C GLU A 621 9.07 5.94 -38.49
N LYS A 622 8.83 4.64 -38.34
CA LYS A 622 9.85 3.70 -37.84
C LYS A 622 11.09 3.69 -38.74
N LYS A 623 12.26 3.89 -38.12
CA LYS A 623 13.57 3.77 -38.78
C LYS A 623 14.35 2.62 -38.15
N ALA A 624 14.80 1.67 -38.98
CA ALA A 624 15.50 0.47 -38.54
C ALA A 624 14.76 -0.29 -37.40
N PRO A 625 13.50 -0.73 -37.62
CA PRO A 625 12.84 -1.61 -36.66
C PRO A 625 13.62 -2.93 -36.52
N TYR A 626 13.37 -3.65 -35.44
CA TYR A 626 13.85 -5.03 -35.33
C TYR A 626 12.89 -5.94 -36.11
N CYS A 627 13.42 -6.75 -37.03
CA CYS A 627 12.63 -7.60 -37.91
C CYS A 627 12.74 -9.06 -37.46
N LEU A 628 11.65 -9.62 -36.94
CA LEU A 628 11.54 -11.05 -36.70
C LEU A 628 11.06 -11.74 -37.98
N VAL A 629 11.85 -12.71 -38.47
CA VAL A 629 11.55 -13.46 -39.69
C VAL A 629 11.08 -14.87 -39.31
N SER A 630 9.89 -15.26 -39.75
CA SER A 630 9.39 -16.62 -39.50
C SER A 630 10.25 -17.67 -40.24
N PRO A 631 10.79 -18.70 -39.54
CA PRO A 631 11.53 -19.78 -40.20
C PRO A 631 10.62 -20.77 -40.93
N LEU A 632 9.29 -20.67 -40.79
CA LEU A 632 8.30 -21.66 -41.25
C LEU A 632 7.53 -21.26 -42.51
N ALA A 633 7.87 -20.18 -43.22
CA ALA A 633 7.24 -19.88 -44.51
C ALA A 633 7.51 -21.05 -45.49
N PRO A 634 6.52 -21.90 -45.81
CA PRO A 634 6.74 -22.97 -46.75
C PRO A 634 6.74 -22.31 -48.13
N CYS A 635 7.81 -22.54 -48.90
CA CYS A 635 7.73 -22.52 -50.35
C CYS A 635 6.78 -23.65 -50.80
N THR A 636 5.47 -23.52 -50.55
CA THR A 636 4.47 -24.29 -51.27
C THR A 636 4.28 -23.63 -52.62
N VAL A 637 4.73 -24.37 -53.63
CA VAL A 637 4.68 -24.10 -55.05
C VAL A 637 3.33 -23.50 -55.47
N SER A 638 3.41 -22.47 -56.33
CA SER A 638 2.37 -21.86 -57.17
C SER A 638 1.68 -20.56 -56.70
N SER A 639 2.46 -19.49 -56.47
CA SER A 639 2.14 -18.14 -56.95
C SER A 639 3.33 -17.20 -56.74
N ASN A 640 3.76 -16.50 -57.79
CA ASN A 640 4.82 -15.49 -57.73
C ASN A 640 4.38 -14.27 -56.91
N SER A 641 4.57 -14.33 -55.59
CA SER A 641 4.74 -13.22 -54.64
C SER A 641 4.58 -13.74 -53.20
N CYS A 642 5.59 -14.41 -52.67
CA CYS A 642 5.61 -14.80 -51.26
C CYS A 642 6.81 -14.11 -50.61
N SER A 643 6.60 -12.87 -50.15
CA SER A 643 7.53 -12.22 -49.22
C SER A 643 7.48 -12.99 -47.89
N PRO A 644 8.62 -13.23 -47.22
CA PRO A 644 8.59 -13.81 -45.89
C PRO A 644 7.70 -12.95 -44.97
N ASP A 645 6.88 -13.57 -44.13
CA ASP A 645 6.15 -12.84 -43.09
C ASP A 645 7.17 -12.26 -42.10
N VAL A 646 7.45 -10.97 -42.25
CA VAL A 646 8.37 -10.21 -41.39
C VAL A 646 7.54 -9.42 -40.38
N LEU A 647 7.75 -9.72 -39.10
CA LEU A 647 7.17 -8.94 -38.00
C LEU A 647 8.15 -7.84 -37.60
N GLU A 648 7.81 -6.59 -37.93
CA GLU A 648 8.61 -5.42 -37.60
C GLU A 648 8.21 -4.84 -36.24
N ILE A 649 9.18 -4.74 -35.32
CA ILE A 649 8.96 -4.31 -33.94
C ILE A 649 9.90 -3.14 -33.62
N ASN A 650 9.31 -2.04 -33.17
CA ASN A 650 10.05 -0.83 -32.79
C ASN A 650 9.75 -0.36 -31.35
N ASN A 651 8.66 -0.83 -30.75
CA ASN A 651 8.32 -0.54 -29.37
C ASN A 651 7.48 -1.67 -28.75
N LEU A 652 7.58 -1.80 -27.43
CA LEU A 652 6.72 -2.63 -26.59
C LEU A 652 6.26 -1.76 -25.42
N VAL A 653 4.95 -1.50 -25.33
CA VAL A 653 4.39 -0.58 -24.33
C VAL A 653 3.32 -1.29 -23.52
N PHE A 654 3.35 -1.09 -22.20
CA PHE A 654 2.32 -1.55 -21.28
C PHE A 654 1.99 -0.42 -20.29
N MET A 655 0.85 0.26 -20.48
CA MET A 655 0.52 1.48 -19.75
C MET A 655 1.59 2.56 -19.90
N ASP A 656 2.29 2.94 -18.83
CA ASP A 656 3.36 3.95 -18.79
C ASP A 656 4.76 3.34 -18.97
N ASP A 657 4.90 2.02 -18.83
CA ASP A 657 6.15 1.31 -19.09
C ASP A 657 6.34 1.21 -20.62
N SER A 658 7.21 2.06 -21.17
CA SER A 658 7.57 2.08 -22.59
C SER A 658 8.96 1.49 -22.81
N THR A 659 9.11 0.63 -23.82
CA THR A 659 10.40 0.10 -24.24
C THR A 659 10.56 0.27 -25.74
N LEU A 660 11.56 1.02 -26.16
CA LEU A 660 11.93 1.20 -27.56
C LEU A 660 12.90 0.10 -28.00
N ILE A 661 12.73 -0.37 -29.23
CA ILE A 661 13.50 -1.46 -29.82
C ILE A 661 13.97 -1.04 -31.20
N SER A 662 15.26 -1.20 -31.50
CA SER A 662 15.80 -0.92 -32.83
C SER A 662 16.93 -1.88 -33.19
N SER A 663 17.15 -2.05 -34.49
CA SER A 663 18.33 -2.72 -35.04
C SER A 663 19.52 -1.77 -35.26
N SER A 664 19.37 -0.45 -35.04
CA SER A 664 20.47 0.50 -35.18
C SER A 664 20.44 1.63 -34.15
N LYS A 665 21.60 2.30 -33.96
CA LYS A 665 21.68 3.48 -33.09
C LYS A 665 20.87 4.64 -33.67
N GLU A 666 20.95 4.87 -34.97
CA GLU A 666 20.25 5.94 -35.68
C GLU A 666 18.73 5.76 -35.61
N GLY A 667 18.24 4.51 -35.64
CA GLY A 667 16.84 4.19 -35.40
C GLY A 667 16.39 4.58 -33.99
N MET A 668 17.22 4.26 -32.98
CA MET A 668 16.97 4.66 -31.59
C MET A 668 16.98 6.19 -31.40
N GLU A 669 17.93 6.90 -32.00
CA GLU A 669 18.00 8.38 -31.97
C GLU A 669 16.76 9.02 -32.58
N HIS A 670 16.28 8.47 -33.69
CA HIS A 670 15.06 8.95 -34.35
C HIS A 670 13.82 8.76 -33.48
N MET A 671 13.61 7.55 -32.91
CA MET A 671 12.48 7.29 -32.03
C MET A 671 12.54 8.12 -30.75
N LEU A 672 13.72 8.30 -30.16
CA LEU A 672 13.88 9.18 -29.00
C LEU A 672 13.50 10.62 -29.32
N SER A 673 13.87 11.11 -30.51
CA SER A 673 13.51 12.46 -30.95
C SER A 673 11.99 12.63 -31.04
N ILE A 674 11.28 11.64 -31.58
CA ILE A 674 9.81 11.62 -31.62
C ILE A 674 9.23 11.61 -30.19
N THR A 675 9.78 10.78 -29.28
CA THR A 675 9.28 10.72 -27.89
C THR A 675 9.50 12.02 -27.13
N GLU A 676 10.63 12.69 -27.28
CA GLU A 676 10.91 13.97 -26.60
C GLU A 676 10.02 15.10 -27.13
N GLU A 677 9.75 15.14 -28.45
CA GLU A 677 8.75 16.06 -29.01
C GLU A 677 7.36 15.86 -28.41
N PHE A 678 6.91 14.60 -28.35
CA PHE A 678 5.63 14.27 -27.73
C PHE A 678 5.60 14.67 -26.26
N TYR A 679 6.68 14.44 -25.53
CA TYR A 679 6.76 14.77 -24.12
C TYR A 679 6.64 16.28 -23.89
N CYS A 680 7.38 17.08 -24.66
CA CYS A 680 7.30 18.54 -24.60
C CYS A 680 5.90 19.05 -24.95
N LEU A 681 5.31 18.53 -26.03
CA LEU A 681 3.96 18.91 -26.47
C LEU A 681 2.90 18.68 -25.38
N ASN A 682 3.05 17.61 -24.62
CA ASN A 682 2.05 17.14 -23.66
C ASN A 682 2.33 17.56 -22.21
N ASN A 683 3.29 18.46 -21.95
CA ASN A 683 3.74 18.80 -20.59
C ASN A 683 4.10 17.55 -19.75
N THR A 684 4.61 16.52 -20.42
CA THR A 684 5.12 15.30 -19.79
C THR A 684 6.65 15.28 -19.89
N SER A 685 7.30 14.40 -19.15
CA SER A 685 8.75 14.26 -19.24
C SER A 685 9.17 12.84 -18.92
N ALA A 686 10.33 12.44 -19.43
CA ALA A 686 10.94 11.18 -19.09
C ALA A 686 11.99 11.36 -17.99
N ASN A 687 12.12 10.37 -17.12
CA ASN A 687 13.20 10.35 -16.14
C ASN A 687 14.43 9.66 -16.76
N HIS A 688 15.28 10.43 -17.44
CA HIS A 688 16.47 9.90 -18.12
C HIS A 688 17.42 9.14 -17.17
N ASN A 689 17.46 9.50 -15.88
CA ASN A 689 18.28 8.78 -14.88
C ASN A 689 17.81 7.35 -14.59
N LYS A 690 16.59 7.01 -14.99
CA LYS A 690 16.04 5.66 -14.86
C LYS A 690 16.04 4.88 -16.17
N TYR A 691 16.52 5.48 -17.25
CA TYR A 691 16.62 4.77 -18.52
C TYR A 691 17.54 3.56 -18.37
N VAL A 692 17.12 2.44 -18.93
CA VAL A 692 17.91 1.20 -18.95
C VAL A 692 18.16 0.82 -20.40
N LEU A 693 19.42 0.87 -20.82
CA LEU A 693 19.86 0.49 -22.15
C LEU A 693 20.50 -0.90 -22.12
N ALA A 694 19.95 -1.83 -22.90
CA ALA A 694 20.53 -3.14 -23.15
C ALA A 694 20.83 -3.29 -24.65
N THR A 695 22.06 -3.63 -25.01
CA THR A 695 22.46 -3.80 -26.40
C THR A 695 23.55 -4.86 -26.58
N ASN A 696 23.51 -5.58 -27.70
CA ASN A 696 24.56 -6.50 -28.15
C ASN A 696 25.43 -5.89 -29.27
N ALA A 697 25.09 -4.69 -29.75
CA ALA A 697 25.69 -4.06 -30.92
C ALA A 697 27.01 -3.33 -30.60
N VAL A 698 27.25 -3.04 -29.32
CA VAL A 698 28.48 -2.40 -28.85
C VAL A 698 29.41 -3.48 -28.29
N VAL A 699 30.48 -3.79 -29.03
CA VAL A 699 31.54 -4.69 -28.58
C VAL A 699 32.30 -3.98 -27.47
N ALA A 700 32.09 -4.38 -26.21
CA ALA A 700 32.79 -3.77 -25.09
C ALA A 700 34.30 -4.10 -25.13
N PRO A 701 35.23 -3.14 -25.24
CA PRO A 701 36.42 -3.19 -24.40
C PRO A 701 35.94 -3.07 -22.94
N ARG A 702 36.78 -3.45 -21.98
CA ARG A 702 36.42 -3.74 -20.57
C ARG A 702 35.72 -2.62 -19.77
N ASP A 703 35.43 -1.45 -20.36
CA ASP A 703 34.77 -0.31 -19.75
C ASP A 703 33.42 0.01 -20.43
N LEU A 704 32.33 -0.01 -19.66
CA LEU A 704 30.99 0.42 -20.09
C LEU A 704 30.97 1.95 -20.25
N SER A 705 31.43 2.46 -21.40
CA SER A 705 31.38 3.90 -21.68
C SER A 705 29.93 4.36 -21.92
N PRO A 706 29.55 5.56 -21.43
CA PRO A 706 28.25 6.14 -21.72
C PRO A 706 28.05 6.36 -23.23
N ILE A 707 26.87 6.04 -23.74
CA ILE A 707 26.50 6.24 -25.15
C ILE A 707 25.66 7.51 -25.23
N ALA A 708 26.10 8.46 -26.07
CA ALA A 708 25.32 9.64 -26.41
C ALA A 708 24.43 9.36 -27.63
N PHE A 709 23.12 9.57 -27.47
CA PHE A 709 22.13 9.61 -28.53
C PHE A 709 21.89 11.07 -28.90
N ASN A 710 22.22 11.45 -30.14
CA ASN A 710 22.04 12.81 -30.63
C ASN A 710 20.64 12.93 -31.22
N LEU A 711 19.84 13.84 -30.67
CA LEU A 711 18.45 14.01 -31.05
C LEU A 711 18.33 15.06 -32.16
N SER A 712 17.36 14.88 -33.06
CA SER A 712 17.00 15.94 -33.99
C SER A 712 16.32 17.07 -33.20
N ILE A 713 16.91 18.26 -33.26
CA ILE A 713 16.34 19.46 -32.65
C ILE A 713 15.18 19.94 -33.53
N SER A 714 14.06 20.25 -32.89
CA SER A 714 12.88 20.86 -33.52
C SER A 714 12.38 21.99 -32.63
N SER A 715 11.34 22.71 -33.06
CA SER A 715 10.73 23.78 -32.23
C SER A 715 10.20 23.27 -30.89
N LEU A 716 9.90 21.96 -30.78
CA LEU A 716 9.42 21.31 -29.57
C LEU A 716 10.51 20.54 -28.80
N ASN A 717 11.68 20.29 -29.38
CA ASN A 717 12.72 19.51 -28.73
C ASN A 717 13.90 20.40 -28.28
N SER A 718 13.99 20.63 -26.97
CA SER A 718 15.08 21.40 -26.36
C SER A 718 16.21 20.52 -25.82
N THR A 719 16.07 19.20 -25.86
CA THR A 719 17.07 18.23 -25.41
C THR A 719 17.95 17.83 -26.60
N PRO A 720 19.21 18.30 -26.71
CA PRO A 720 20.05 18.00 -27.87
C PRO A 720 20.64 16.59 -27.83
N ASN A 721 20.87 16.05 -26.64
CA ASN A 721 21.41 14.72 -26.45
C ASN A 721 20.86 14.04 -25.20
N ILE A 722 20.79 12.71 -25.26
CA ILE A 722 20.53 11.85 -24.09
C ILE A 722 21.72 10.92 -23.95
N ILE A 723 22.29 10.87 -22.75
CA ILE A 723 23.44 10.02 -22.45
C ILE A 723 22.97 8.88 -21.55
N VAL A 724 23.12 7.64 -22.01
CA VAL A 724 22.74 6.45 -21.25
C VAL A 724 23.94 5.49 -21.19
N THR A 725 24.22 4.99 -19.99
CA THR A 725 25.24 3.94 -19.83
C THR A 725 24.60 2.59 -20.09
N PRO A 726 25.08 1.80 -21.07
CA PRO A 726 24.55 0.47 -21.33
C PRO A 726 24.81 -0.46 -20.13
N ILE A 727 23.90 -1.39 -19.90
CA ILE A 727 24.13 -2.46 -18.94
C ILE A 727 25.13 -3.47 -19.50
N SER A 728 25.91 -4.14 -18.64
CA SER A 728 26.80 -5.22 -19.07
C SER A 728 26.02 -6.34 -19.77
N MET A 729 26.60 -6.97 -20.81
CA MET A 729 25.99 -8.15 -21.45
C MET A 729 25.76 -9.32 -20.48
N SER A 730 26.50 -9.37 -19.37
CA SER A 730 26.33 -10.37 -18.31
C SER A 730 25.24 -10.02 -17.28
N SER A 731 24.77 -8.77 -17.29
CA SER A 731 23.80 -8.26 -16.33
C SER A 731 22.37 -8.48 -16.80
N SER A 732 21.43 -8.52 -15.84
CA SER A 732 20.01 -8.65 -16.14
C SER A 732 19.30 -7.31 -15.96
N PHE A 733 18.29 -7.07 -16.78
CA PHE A 733 17.37 -5.94 -16.65
C PHE A 733 15.95 -6.45 -16.43
N ARG A 734 15.07 -5.56 -15.93
CA ARG A 734 13.70 -5.89 -15.58
C ARG A 734 12.74 -5.28 -16.59
N PHE A 735 11.81 -6.08 -17.11
CA PHE A 735 10.72 -5.67 -17.98
C PHE A 735 9.41 -6.30 -17.48
N LEU A 736 8.40 -5.46 -17.21
CA LEU A 736 7.09 -5.88 -16.67
C LEU A 736 7.13 -6.85 -15.48
N GLY A 737 8.17 -6.79 -14.64
CA GLY A 737 8.34 -7.67 -13.48
C GLY A 737 9.21 -8.91 -13.69
N VAL A 738 9.45 -9.28 -14.94
CA VAL A 738 10.30 -10.39 -15.37
C VAL A 738 11.72 -9.88 -15.64
N TRP A 739 12.73 -10.72 -15.44
CA TRP A 739 14.12 -10.34 -15.72
C TRP A 739 14.63 -11.01 -16.98
N PHE A 740 15.32 -10.20 -17.79
CA PHE A 740 15.91 -10.59 -19.06
C PHE A 740 17.42 -10.36 -19.02
N ASN A 741 18.13 -11.02 -19.91
CA ASN A 741 19.54 -10.80 -20.15
C ASN A 741 19.76 -10.77 -21.66
N ILE A 742 20.55 -9.80 -22.14
CA ILE A 742 20.74 -9.59 -23.58
C ILE A 742 21.42 -10.78 -24.29
N ASN A 743 22.19 -11.60 -23.56
CA ASN A 743 22.80 -12.83 -24.08
C ASN A 743 21.89 -14.07 -23.91
N GLY A 744 20.65 -13.91 -23.46
CA GLY A 744 19.75 -15.03 -23.15
C GLY A 744 20.17 -15.87 -21.93
N SER A 745 21.08 -15.36 -21.08
CA SER A 745 21.55 -16.11 -19.90
C SER A 745 20.47 -16.19 -18.81
N ARG A 746 20.18 -17.43 -18.37
CA ARG A 746 19.19 -17.73 -17.33
C ARG A 746 19.78 -17.78 -15.91
N ASN A 747 21.09 -17.55 -15.76
CA ASN A 747 21.80 -17.75 -14.50
C ASN A 747 21.33 -16.82 -13.39
N PHE A 748 21.03 -15.56 -13.72
CA PHE A 748 20.51 -14.60 -12.76
C PHE A 748 19.17 -15.07 -12.16
N ILE A 749 18.22 -15.49 -13.01
CA ILE A 749 16.93 -16.02 -12.56
C ILE A 749 17.12 -17.26 -11.68
N ARG A 750 17.95 -18.22 -12.10
CA ARG A 750 18.27 -19.42 -11.29
C ARG A 750 18.78 -19.05 -9.90
N GLN A 751 19.71 -18.10 -9.81
CA GLN A 751 20.28 -17.65 -8.55
C GLN A 751 19.24 -16.90 -7.70
N GLN A 752 18.41 -16.07 -8.32
CA GLN A 752 17.33 -15.35 -7.64
C GLN A 752 16.30 -16.32 -7.04
N LEU A 753 15.82 -17.31 -7.80
CA LEU A 753 14.88 -18.33 -7.31
C LEU A 753 15.45 -19.12 -6.14
N LYS A 754 16.75 -19.50 -6.22
CA LYS A 754 17.46 -20.17 -5.13
C LYS A 754 17.53 -19.29 -3.88
N GLN A 755 17.85 -18.01 -4.04
CA GLN A 755 17.92 -17.05 -2.94
C GLN A 755 16.55 -16.82 -2.28
N GLU A 756 15.48 -16.76 -3.08
CA GLU A 756 14.11 -16.61 -2.57
C GLU A 756 13.67 -17.84 -1.76
N CYS A 757 13.95 -19.05 -2.25
CA CYS A 757 13.70 -20.30 -1.51
C CYS A 757 14.52 -20.37 -0.22
N HIS A 758 15.79 -19.95 -0.27
CA HIS A 758 16.66 -19.93 0.91
C HIS A 758 16.17 -18.92 1.96
N SER A 759 15.83 -17.70 1.54
CA SER A 759 15.33 -16.63 2.42
C SER A 759 14.00 -17.04 3.06
N PHE A 760 13.08 -17.59 2.27
CA PHE A 760 11.82 -18.16 2.77
C PHE A 760 12.09 -19.24 3.83
N SER A 761 12.99 -20.17 3.53
CA SER A 761 13.33 -21.26 4.44
C SER A 761 13.98 -20.76 5.73
N ALA A 762 14.84 -19.74 5.65
CA ALA A 762 15.51 -19.14 6.80
C ALA A 762 14.52 -18.46 7.75
N ILE A 763 13.58 -17.68 7.21
CA ILE A 763 12.53 -17.00 7.98
C ILE A 763 11.66 -18.02 8.73
N LEU A 764 11.21 -19.06 8.03
CA LEU A 764 10.29 -20.05 8.61
C LEU A 764 10.96 -21.08 9.51
N ARG A 765 12.29 -21.24 9.43
CA ARG A 765 13.02 -22.21 10.27
C ARG A 765 12.87 -21.87 11.75
N SER A 766 13.09 -20.62 12.13
CA SER A 766 12.98 -20.14 13.52
C SER A 766 11.54 -19.90 13.97
N ALA A 767 10.60 -19.73 13.03
CA ALA A 767 9.19 -19.53 13.33
C ALA A 767 8.54 -20.81 13.90
N LYS A 768 7.78 -20.67 15.00
CA LYS A 768 6.95 -21.74 15.57
C LYS A 768 5.67 -21.88 14.71
N LEU A 769 5.72 -22.78 13.73
CA LEU A 769 4.65 -23.05 12.76
C LEU A 769 4.47 -24.56 12.58
N THR A 770 3.24 -24.99 12.29
CA THR A 770 2.95 -26.38 11.93
C THR A 770 3.44 -26.71 10.51
N VAL A 771 3.57 -27.98 10.18
CA VAL A 771 3.96 -28.39 8.81
C VAL A 771 2.91 -27.94 7.78
N GLN A 772 1.62 -28.06 8.08
CA GLN A 772 0.53 -27.63 7.21
C GLN A 772 0.58 -26.12 6.93
N GLN A 773 0.86 -25.30 7.95
CA GLN A 773 1.06 -23.87 7.81
C GLN A 773 2.24 -23.53 6.88
N VAL A 774 3.35 -24.26 6.98
CA VAL A 774 4.53 -24.08 6.11
C VAL A 774 4.21 -24.50 4.68
N VAL A 775 3.51 -25.63 4.48
CA VAL A 775 3.08 -26.08 3.15
C VAL A 775 2.14 -25.06 2.51
N TYR A 776 1.17 -24.54 3.27
CA TYR A 776 0.27 -23.49 2.79
C TYR A 776 1.05 -22.26 2.32
N LEU A 777 1.98 -21.75 3.13
CA LEU A 777 2.83 -20.61 2.77
C LEU A 777 3.66 -20.89 1.51
N TYR A 778 4.15 -22.11 1.35
CA TYR A 778 4.90 -22.49 0.16
C TYR A 778 3.99 -22.53 -1.08
N ASN A 779 2.91 -23.30 -1.03
CA ASN A 779 2.00 -23.51 -2.15
C ASN A 779 1.30 -22.22 -2.60
N THR A 780 0.89 -21.36 -1.66
CA THR A 780 0.09 -20.16 -1.97
C THR A 780 0.92 -18.91 -2.14
N VAL A 781 2.07 -18.78 -1.46
CA VAL A 781 2.87 -17.54 -1.50
C VAL A 781 4.16 -17.75 -2.28
N LEU A 782 4.97 -18.77 -1.97
CA LEU A 782 6.26 -18.92 -2.63
C LEU A 782 6.10 -19.40 -4.08
N ILE A 783 5.30 -20.44 -4.34
CA ILE A 783 5.10 -20.97 -5.70
C ILE A 783 4.62 -19.89 -6.65
N SER A 784 3.58 -19.12 -6.30
CA SER A 784 3.08 -18.03 -7.15
C SER A 784 4.15 -16.98 -7.45
N LYS A 785 5.05 -16.71 -6.50
CA LYS A 785 6.17 -15.79 -6.69
C LYS A 785 7.23 -16.36 -7.64
N LEU A 786 7.56 -17.64 -7.50
CA LEU A 786 8.52 -18.33 -8.36
C LEU A 786 7.98 -18.45 -9.79
N ASP A 787 6.70 -18.82 -9.95
CA ASP A 787 6.02 -18.94 -11.24
C ASP A 787 6.08 -17.62 -12.03
N TYR A 788 5.71 -16.52 -11.39
CA TYR A 788 5.79 -15.20 -12.00
C TYR A 788 7.23 -14.82 -12.43
N ARG A 789 8.25 -15.23 -11.67
CA ARG A 789 9.67 -15.02 -12.02
C ARG A 789 10.15 -15.91 -13.16
N MET A 790 9.54 -17.09 -13.33
CA MET A 790 9.94 -18.12 -14.28
C MET A 790 9.15 -18.07 -15.60
N GLN A 791 8.29 -17.06 -15.81
CA GLN A 791 7.42 -16.97 -17.00
C GLN A 791 8.14 -17.26 -18.33
N VAL A 792 9.37 -16.77 -18.49
CA VAL A 792 10.21 -16.97 -19.69
C VAL A 792 11.42 -17.90 -19.45
N THR A 793 11.58 -18.42 -18.23
CA THR A 793 12.74 -19.26 -17.87
C THR A 793 12.29 -20.69 -17.62
N HIS A 794 12.51 -21.55 -18.61
CA HIS A 794 12.29 -22.98 -18.46
C HIS A 794 13.46 -23.64 -17.72
N LEU A 795 13.14 -24.24 -16.58
CA LEU A 795 14.08 -25.03 -15.77
C LEU A 795 13.83 -26.53 -15.97
N SER A 796 14.91 -27.29 -15.98
CA SER A 796 14.88 -28.76 -15.90
C SER A 796 14.45 -29.24 -14.51
N GLU A 797 14.03 -30.50 -14.43
CA GLU A 797 13.64 -31.11 -13.15
C GLU A 797 14.78 -31.07 -12.11
N ALA A 798 16.02 -31.30 -12.55
CA ALA A 798 17.21 -31.25 -11.69
C ALA A 798 17.44 -29.84 -11.11
N GLU A 799 17.24 -28.79 -11.91
CA GLU A 799 17.37 -27.40 -11.48
C GLU A 799 16.26 -27.02 -10.49
N CYS A 800 15.01 -27.36 -10.80
CA CYS A 800 13.86 -27.18 -9.89
C CYS A 800 14.07 -27.88 -8.55
N SER A 801 14.58 -29.12 -8.61
CA SER A 801 14.94 -29.89 -7.42
C SER A 801 16.04 -29.20 -6.61
N THR A 802 17.06 -28.67 -7.26
CA THR A 802 18.16 -27.95 -6.60
C THR A 802 17.68 -26.66 -5.93
N ILE A 803 16.88 -25.86 -6.62
CA ILE A 803 16.34 -24.58 -6.12
C ILE A 803 15.47 -24.79 -4.89
N THR A 804 14.57 -25.77 -4.93
CA THR A 804 13.59 -26.03 -3.85
C THR A 804 14.12 -26.94 -2.72
N SER A 805 15.40 -27.35 -2.79
CA SER A 805 16.02 -28.25 -1.80
C SER A 805 15.93 -27.73 -0.36
N SER A 806 16.15 -26.43 -0.16
CA SER A 806 16.07 -25.77 1.15
C SER A 806 14.66 -25.85 1.76
N VAL A 807 13.63 -25.73 0.92
CA VAL A 807 12.22 -25.83 1.34
C VAL A 807 11.88 -27.28 1.69
N ARG A 808 12.27 -28.26 0.87
CA ARG A 808 12.03 -29.68 1.19
C ARG A 808 12.68 -30.08 2.51
N ALA A 809 13.90 -29.61 2.76
CA ALA A 809 14.59 -29.82 4.03
C ALA A 809 13.85 -29.17 5.21
N LEU A 810 13.32 -27.94 5.03
CA LEU A 810 12.49 -27.28 6.04
C LEU A 810 11.22 -28.09 6.34
N VAL A 811 10.50 -28.52 5.31
CA VAL A 811 9.24 -29.27 5.46
C VAL A 811 9.49 -30.59 6.19
N LYS A 812 10.50 -31.36 5.79
CA LYS A 812 10.91 -32.59 6.51
C LYS A 812 11.22 -32.32 7.98
N HIS A 813 11.99 -31.26 8.26
CA HIS A 813 12.31 -30.86 9.63
C HIS A 813 11.06 -30.50 10.43
N LYS A 814 10.13 -29.71 9.88
CA LYS A 814 8.87 -29.32 10.54
C LYS A 814 7.91 -30.49 10.73
N ALA A 815 7.94 -31.46 9.82
CA ALA A 815 7.18 -32.71 9.88
C ALA A 815 7.81 -33.76 10.82
N LYS A 816 8.99 -33.49 11.39
CA LYS A 816 9.79 -34.47 12.15
C LYS A 816 10.13 -35.74 11.36
N LEU A 817 10.27 -35.63 10.04
CA LEU A 817 10.66 -36.72 9.16
C LEU A 817 12.19 -36.82 9.08
N SER A 818 12.70 -38.05 8.93
CA SER A 818 14.12 -38.28 8.64
C SER A 818 14.52 -37.59 7.32
N ARG A 819 15.77 -37.13 7.24
CA ARG A 819 16.34 -36.57 6.00
C ARG A 819 16.29 -37.58 4.84
N SER A 820 16.39 -38.88 5.15
CA SER A 820 16.37 -39.99 4.20
C SER A 820 14.99 -40.32 3.61
N VAL A 821 13.90 -39.76 4.15
CA VAL A 821 12.55 -40.02 3.62
C VAL A 821 12.47 -39.60 2.14
N PRO A 822 11.94 -40.44 1.24
CA PRO A 822 11.80 -40.09 -0.18
C PRO A 822 10.99 -38.80 -0.37
N ASN A 823 11.45 -37.90 -1.24
CA ASN A 823 10.78 -36.61 -1.47
C ASN A 823 9.36 -36.78 -2.04
N VAL A 824 9.07 -37.90 -2.71
CA VAL A 824 7.75 -38.24 -3.26
C VAL A 824 6.65 -38.16 -2.19
N VAL A 825 6.96 -38.57 -0.95
CA VAL A 825 6.01 -38.53 0.18
C VAL A 825 5.57 -37.10 0.50
N LEU A 826 6.41 -36.10 0.24
CA LEU A 826 6.06 -34.69 0.47
C LEU A 826 4.98 -34.20 -0.50
N TYR A 827 4.93 -34.77 -1.71
CA TYR A 827 4.08 -34.30 -2.81
C TYR A 827 2.69 -34.96 -2.82
N LEU A 828 2.51 -36.08 -2.12
CA LEU A 828 1.23 -36.78 -2.05
C LEU A 828 0.16 -35.88 -1.43
N THR A 829 -0.94 -35.66 -2.16
CA THR A 829 -2.09 -34.84 -1.73
C THR A 829 -2.73 -35.36 -0.46
N HIS A 830 -2.80 -36.68 -0.28
CA HIS A 830 -3.31 -37.31 0.96
C HIS A 830 -2.33 -37.25 2.14
N ALA A 831 -1.09 -36.78 1.93
CA ALA A 831 -0.09 -36.63 2.98
C ALA A 831 0.18 -35.15 3.29
N LEU A 832 1.27 -34.59 2.76
CA LEU A 832 1.64 -33.19 3.00
C LEU A 832 1.17 -32.25 1.89
N GLY A 833 0.93 -32.74 0.67
CA GLY A 833 0.44 -31.92 -0.45
C GLY A 833 1.36 -30.77 -0.85
N LEU A 834 2.68 -30.93 -0.71
CA LEU A 834 3.65 -29.94 -1.18
C LEU A 834 3.64 -29.90 -2.71
N ILE A 835 3.57 -28.72 -3.34
CA ILE A 835 3.61 -28.63 -4.80
C ILE A 835 5.02 -28.96 -5.32
N ASN A 836 5.13 -29.80 -6.35
CA ASN A 836 6.39 -29.98 -7.08
C ASN A 836 6.54 -28.82 -8.09
N LEU A 837 7.62 -28.03 -7.95
CA LEU A 837 7.87 -26.87 -8.80
C LEU A 837 7.96 -27.21 -10.29
N PHE A 838 8.58 -28.34 -10.65
CA PHE A 838 8.72 -28.74 -12.05
C PHE A 838 7.36 -29.13 -12.65
N SER A 839 6.58 -29.95 -11.95
CA SER A 839 5.23 -30.33 -12.39
C SER A 839 4.32 -29.10 -12.50
N PHE A 840 4.42 -28.17 -11.55
CA PHE A 840 3.68 -26.90 -11.58
C PHE A 840 4.07 -26.02 -12.77
N GLN A 841 5.37 -25.87 -13.03
CA GLN A 841 5.89 -25.14 -14.19
C GLN A 841 5.37 -25.74 -15.50
N GLN A 842 5.40 -27.07 -15.65
CA GLN A 842 4.84 -27.74 -16.83
C GLN A 842 3.35 -27.46 -17.00
N GLN A 843 2.57 -27.59 -15.94
CA GLN A 843 1.14 -27.29 -15.96
C GLN A 843 0.87 -25.83 -16.37
N SER A 844 1.60 -24.88 -15.80
CA SER A 844 1.51 -23.45 -16.11
C SER A 844 1.79 -23.19 -17.60
N HIS A 845 2.88 -23.76 -18.13
CA HIS A 845 3.21 -23.60 -19.55
C HIS A 845 2.23 -24.27 -20.51
N PHE A 846 1.78 -25.50 -20.22
CA PHE A 846 0.76 -26.15 -21.05
C PHE A 846 -0.55 -25.35 -21.06
N THR A 847 -0.94 -24.79 -19.90
CA THR A 847 -2.11 -23.92 -19.81
C THR A 847 -1.93 -22.67 -20.67
N ASN A 848 -0.77 -22.01 -20.58
CA ASN A 848 -0.49 -20.81 -21.38
C ASN A 848 -0.43 -21.11 -22.87
N LEU A 849 0.21 -22.21 -23.27
CA LEU A 849 0.24 -22.65 -24.67
C LEU A 849 -1.16 -22.96 -25.19
N PHE A 850 -2.00 -23.62 -24.40
CA PHE A 850 -3.38 -23.89 -24.76
C PHE A 850 -4.20 -22.60 -24.89
N LEU A 851 -3.98 -21.62 -24.00
CA LEU A 851 -4.62 -20.30 -24.13
C LEU A 851 -4.19 -19.58 -25.41
N LEU A 852 -2.90 -19.60 -25.74
CA LEU A 852 -2.36 -19.00 -26.98
C LEU A 852 -2.88 -19.69 -28.24
N ALA A 853 -3.03 -21.02 -28.22
CA ALA A 853 -3.56 -21.77 -29.35
C ALA A 853 -5.06 -21.52 -29.59
N ASN A 854 -5.80 -21.11 -28.56
CA ASN A 854 -7.24 -20.86 -28.63
C ASN A 854 -7.61 -19.36 -28.61
N SER A 855 -6.61 -18.46 -28.50
CA SER A 855 -6.82 -17.02 -28.69
C SER A 855 -6.84 -16.74 -30.19
N SER A 856 -7.98 -17.00 -30.82
CA SER A 856 -8.32 -16.62 -32.20
C SER A 856 -9.24 -15.42 -32.21
#